data_AF-A0A821RA79-F1
#
_entry.id   AF-A0A821RA79-F1
#
_cell.length_a   1.000
_cell.length_b   1.000
_cell.length_c   1.000
_cell.angle_alpha   90.00
_cell.angle_beta   90.00
_cell.angle_gamma   90.00
#
_symmetry.space_group_name_H-M   'P 1'
#
loop_
_entity.id
_entity.type
_entity.pdbx_description
1 polymer ?
#
loop_
_entity_poly.entity_id
_entity_poly.type
_entity_poly.pdbx_seq_one_letter_code
_entity_poly.pdbx_strand_id
1 'polypeptide(L)'
;MPHSILRNDVAGRDVTRYLKLLLRKEGYSFKTTAEFEIVKSIKERACFLTTAIQKEETNQADKSKFTLPDGTSIDLGSSRHLAPEVLFNPELIGDECEGMHEILSGSIQRSDMDVRRILYQNIVLSGGSTLFRGFGDRLLSELKRIAPKEVKIKISAPRERLYSTWIGGSILASLDTFKKIWVTKREYDAEGARMTEKLTQRRRQNDNKHPSNLNNDQINEKVVAVTKKRKPTRNNASPKESFLLKIKSPIRLSIFLIMSIVVLFYLCKILIGFVSTEHTNVPINLPKLVNINEATPDRFWGTYRSNLYFGLKHQSSKSLSVGFMWFDYGTLQRSNDRFLRHGCDQNDQLKYGWTYHDGERFGIEDIKDNNLDLNIQWIKQLSGQHGGDWTTRINVTPKSVGSTIPISLFFYFHHEHPWIKEVKSISKQSPDTVTIRGQTNELDKFSIKIHLNTLSQQPVVRTLTDVFRLDTIHRDILTKLTSNPPKQPFFILADQTLKDSEPNTFFIQITLRQPVADEAFSFDIIYQSESSDREREQDLTGLYFNDELVRLQKQFDQRFETIFQLKTKQNMDETKINFARSTLSNLIGGISYFTGQSLVAKPGQKTPDQYFTTSLYTAVPSRSFFPRGFLWDEGFHNLLIARWNQNITIDILKHWFDMLNDNGWIPREIILGDEARARVPSEFVIQHTNNANPPTFFLTIDYLLKTNQANHLFTLPFIQRLEKWYQWYNRTQVGPTPFTFRWRGRNASSIYELNPKTLTSGLDDYPRASHPTDSERHLDLRCWMTLASSIIGKLYSILNNEKTNQYLAYAQLLSNNDLLDQLHWSDEYEMYADYGLHTDYVQLERVPIPKKSPSQQYQQTHIIRQVTKDSDVNFKYVKHFGYVSLFPLMTRVLNPHSNKLDKILNDLKNSTLLWTPYGLRSLARSSSLYGMRNTEHDPPYWRGAIWINMNYMVLSALQHYAKISGPYSDKAQDIYKQLRTNLLKNMLRVYEKTGHVWEQYDDKTGNGKGSHPFTGWSSLIVLIMSELYDE
;
A
#
# COMPACT_ATOMS: atom_id res chain seq x y z
N MET A 1 34.50 -22.67 -16.05
CA MET A 1 33.76 -23.50 -17.02
C MET A 1 32.45 -22.80 -17.45
N PRO A 2 32.47 -21.81 -18.37
CA PRO A 2 31.25 -21.16 -18.84
C PRO A 2 30.33 -22.09 -19.64
N HIS A 3 30.93 -23.05 -20.37
CA HIS A 3 30.24 -24.07 -21.18
C HIS A 3 29.35 -25.05 -20.37
N SER A 4 29.55 -25.13 -19.05
CA SER A 4 28.77 -25.98 -18.14
C SER A 4 27.51 -25.31 -17.61
N ILE A 5 27.31 -24.02 -17.86
CA ILE A 5 26.17 -23.26 -17.33
C ILE A 5 24.94 -23.57 -18.18
N LEU A 6 23.93 -24.18 -17.55
CA LEU A 6 22.62 -24.46 -18.15
C LEU A 6 21.51 -23.75 -17.36
N ARG A 7 20.35 -23.57 -17.98
CA ARG A 7 19.19 -22.86 -17.42
C ARG A 7 17.90 -23.59 -17.82
N ASN A 8 16.99 -23.74 -16.86
CA ASN A 8 15.57 -23.99 -17.12
C ASN A 8 14.77 -22.74 -16.72
N ASP A 9 13.64 -22.51 -17.38
CA ASP A 9 12.68 -21.45 -17.03
C ASP A 9 11.43 -21.98 -16.30
N VAL A 10 11.21 -23.30 -16.28
CA VAL A 10 10.15 -23.95 -15.50
C VAL A 10 10.44 -23.83 -14.00
N ALA A 11 9.54 -23.19 -13.26
CA ALA A 11 9.80 -22.79 -11.89
C ALA A 11 8.56 -22.88 -10.97
N GLY A 12 8.68 -22.34 -9.75
CA GLY A 12 7.63 -22.38 -8.73
C GLY A 12 6.34 -21.61 -9.05
N ARG A 13 6.24 -20.91 -10.19
CA ARG A 13 5.01 -20.34 -10.75
C ARG A 13 4.24 -21.36 -11.58
N ASP A 14 4.95 -22.24 -12.27
CA ASP A 14 4.40 -23.26 -13.18
C ASP A 14 3.86 -24.45 -12.40
N VAL A 15 4.55 -24.81 -11.31
CA VAL A 15 3.99 -25.67 -10.25
C VAL A 15 2.66 -25.11 -9.72
N THR A 16 2.52 -23.79 -9.48
CA THR A 16 1.23 -23.20 -9.06
C THR A 16 0.15 -23.33 -10.15
N ARG A 17 0.51 -23.10 -11.42
CA ARG A 17 -0.40 -23.25 -12.57
C ARG A 17 -0.88 -24.69 -12.73
N TYR A 18 0.03 -25.66 -12.61
CA TYR A 18 -0.29 -27.08 -12.72
C TYR A 18 -1.12 -27.58 -11.54
N LEU A 19 -0.81 -27.13 -10.31
CA LEU A 19 -1.66 -27.37 -9.15
C LEU A 19 -3.09 -26.83 -9.38
N LYS A 20 -3.25 -25.63 -9.94
CA LYS A 20 -4.58 -25.05 -10.28
C LYS A 20 -5.34 -25.94 -11.28
N LEU A 21 -4.65 -26.61 -12.21
CA LEU A 21 -5.23 -27.57 -13.14
C LEU A 21 -5.63 -28.88 -12.46
N LEU A 22 -4.77 -29.42 -11.57
CA LEU A 22 -5.04 -30.65 -10.83
C LEU A 22 -6.19 -30.48 -9.83
N LEU A 23 -6.21 -29.40 -9.05
CA LEU A 23 -7.32 -29.06 -8.14
C LEU A 23 -8.65 -28.93 -8.89
N ARG A 24 -8.64 -28.41 -10.13
CA ARG A 24 -9.83 -28.37 -10.98
C ARG A 24 -10.31 -29.76 -11.42
N LYS A 25 -9.41 -30.74 -11.58
CA LYS A 25 -9.78 -32.16 -11.79
C LYS A 25 -10.36 -32.80 -10.51
N GLU A 26 -9.85 -32.40 -9.34
CA GLU A 26 -10.38 -32.78 -8.01
C GLU A 26 -11.70 -32.05 -7.65
N GLY A 27 -12.23 -31.19 -8.54
CA GLY A 27 -13.52 -30.49 -8.40
C GLY A 27 -13.43 -29.02 -7.97
N TYR A 28 -12.26 -28.54 -7.56
CA TYR A 28 -12.06 -27.21 -6.97
C TYR A 28 -11.64 -26.17 -8.02
N SER A 29 -12.59 -25.32 -8.45
CA SER A 29 -12.45 -24.44 -9.61
C SER A 29 -12.07 -22.97 -9.26
N PHE A 30 -10.84 -22.75 -8.84
CA PHE A 30 -10.23 -21.41 -8.65
C PHE A 30 -10.15 -20.62 -9.98
N LYS A 31 -10.55 -19.34 -10.02
CA LYS A 31 -10.64 -18.54 -11.27
C LYS A 31 -9.88 -17.21 -11.24
N THR A 32 -10.06 -16.41 -10.19
CA THR A 32 -9.48 -15.06 -9.98
C THR A 32 -7.97 -15.08 -9.65
N THR A 33 -7.38 -13.89 -9.51
CA THR A 33 -6.03 -13.64 -8.98
C THR A 33 -5.92 -13.91 -7.47
N ALA A 34 -6.90 -13.47 -6.67
CA ALA A 34 -6.94 -13.80 -5.25
C ALA A 34 -6.97 -15.32 -5.02
N GLU A 35 -7.78 -16.03 -5.81
CA GLU A 35 -7.80 -17.50 -5.82
C GLU A 35 -6.53 -18.14 -6.39
N PHE A 36 -5.69 -17.41 -7.15
CA PHE A 36 -4.37 -17.91 -7.55
C PHE A 36 -3.38 -17.87 -6.38
N GLU A 37 -3.45 -16.85 -5.52
CA GLU A 37 -2.68 -16.81 -4.28
C GLU A 37 -3.16 -17.86 -3.26
N ILE A 38 -4.45 -18.25 -3.28
CA ILE A 38 -4.93 -19.44 -2.57
C ILE A 38 -4.21 -20.70 -3.07
N VAL A 39 -4.17 -20.94 -4.39
CA VAL A 39 -3.48 -22.11 -4.95
C VAL A 39 -1.97 -22.08 -4.66
N LYS A 40 -1.35 -20.90 -4.66
CA LYS A 40 0.04 -20.71 -4.21
C LYS A 40 0.21 -21.07 -2.73
N SER A 41 -0.73 -20.71 -1.86
CA SER A 41 -0.73 -21.09 -0.45
C SER A 41 -0.90 -22.61 -0.28
N ILE A 42 -1.77 -23.26 -1.06
CA ILE A 42 -1.89 -24.72 -1.10
C ILE A 42 -0.54 -25.35 -1.51
N LYS A 43 0.09 -24.84 -2.58
CA LYS A 43 1.40 -25.30 -3.04
C LYS A 43 2.47 -25.17 -1.96
N GLU A 44 2.62 -24.00 -1.35
CA GLU A 44 3.70 -23.71 -0.39
C GLU A 44 3.55 -24.46 0.96
N ARG A 45 2.39 -25.08 1.23
CA ARG A 45 2.05 -25.63 2.56
C ARG A 45 1.58 -27.08 2.55
N ALA A 46 0.97 -27.55 1.46
CA ALA A 46 0.41 -28.89 1.33
C ALA A 46 1.10 -29.76 0.26
N CYS A 47 1.84 -29.17 -0.69
CA CYS A 47 2.57 -29.94 -1.71
C CYS A 47 3.92 -30.47 -1.21
N PHE A 48 4.31 -31.64 -1.71
CA PHE A 48 5.55 -32.32 -1.39
C PHE A 48 6.04 -33.17 -2.58
N LEU A 49 7.25 -33.71 -2.48
CA LEU A 49 7.82 -34.67 -3.42
C LEU A 49 8.04 -36.01 -2.72
N THR A 50 7.93 -37.10 -3.47
CA THR A 50 8.17 -38.48 -2.98
C THR A 50 9.08 -39.23 -3.96
N THR A 51 9.81 -40.22 -3.45
CA THR A 51 10.58 -41.16 -4.28
C THR A 51 9.76 -42.38 -4.73
N ALA A 52 8.55 -42.57 -4.17
CA ALA A 52 7.72 -43.76 -4.38
C ALA A 52 6.35 -43.40 -4.98
N ILE A 53 6.34 -42.65 -6.09
CA ILE A 53 5.14 -42.09 -6.75
C ILE A 53 4.03 -43.15 -6.91
N GLN A 54 4.35 -44.30 -7.49
CA GLN A 54 3.41 -45.42 -7.71
C GLN A 54 2.74 -45.95 -6.43
N LYS A 55 3.38 -45.78 -5.26
CA LYS A 55 2.83 -46.21 -3.96
C LYS A 55 1.87 -45.18 -3.37
N GLU A 56 2.01 -43.90 -3.72
CA GLU A 56 1.05 -42.84 -3.35
C GLU A 56 -0.14 -42.80 -4.32
N GLU A 57 0.08 -43.07 -5.62
CA GLU A 57 -0.99 -43.17 -6.63
C GLU A 57 -2.00 -44.29 -6.33
N THR A 58 -1.54 -45.41 -5.76
CA THR A 58 -2.42 -46.50 -5.28
C THR A 58 -3.09 -46.21 -3.94
N ASN A 59 -2.68 -45.14 -3.22
CA ASN A 59 -3.10 -44.86 -1.84
C ASN A 59 -4.16 -43.74 -1.76
N GLN A 60 -5.19 -43.81 -2.62
CA GLN A 60 -6.20 -42.76 -2.85
C GLN A 60 -7.07 -42.36 -1.63
N ALA A 61 -6.85 -42.99 -0.47
CA ALA A 61 -7.56 -42.71 0.78
C ALA A 61 -6.98 -41.53 1.58
N ASP A 62 -5.68 -41.18 1.42
CA ASP A 62 -5.08 -40.04 2.14
C ASP A 62 -5.46 -38.71 1.48
N LYS A 63 -6.54 -38.11 2.00
CA LYS A 63 -6.95 -36.74 1.68
C LYS A 63 -6.68 -35.82 2.87
N SER A 64 -5.84 -34.80 2.68
CA SER A 64 -5.62 -33.79 3.73
C SER A 64 -6.58 -32.61 3.56
N LYS A 65 -7.29 -32.26 4.62
CA LYS A 65 -8.15 -31.07 4.65
C LYS A 65 -7.33 -29.79 4.61
N PHE A 66 -7.72 -28.87 3.74
CA PHE A 66 -7.16 -27.52 3.65
C PHE A 66 -8.30 -26.50 3.71
N THR A 67 -8.28 -25.64 4.73
CA THR A 67 -9.30 -24.60 4.92
C THR A 67 -8.97 -23.37 4.09
N LEU A 68 -9.87 -23.05 3.15
CA LEU A 68 -9.83 -21.85 2.32
C LEU A 68 -10.07 -20.57 3.14
N PRO A 69 -9.87 -19.36 2.57
CA PRO A 69 -10.04 -18.11 3.30
C PRO A 69 -11.50 -17.78 3.65
N ASP A 70 -12.46 -18.31 2.90
CA ASP A 70 -13.90 -18.22 3.16
C ASP A 70 -14.37 -19.15 4.31
N GLY A 71 -13.51 -20.06 4.78
CA GLY A 71 -13.83 -21.08 5.79
C GLY A 71 -14.21 -22.44 5.21
N THR A 72 -14.42 -22.55 3.89
CA THR A 72 -14.71 -23.82 3.22
C THR A 72 -13.49 -24.73 3.31
N SER A 73 -13.67 -25.97 3.77
CA SER A 73 -12.59 -26.98 3.75
C SER A 73 -12.65 -27.80 2.47
N ILE A 74 -11.51 -27.89 1.77
CA ILE A 74 -11.34 -28.77 0.60
C ILE A 74 -10.48 -29.97 0.97
N ASP A 75 -10.80 -31.13 0.40
CA ASP A 75 -10.06 -32.38 0.60
C ASP A 75 -9.00 -32.51 -0.51
N LEU A 76 -7.74 -32.21 -0.18
CA LEU A 76 -6.63 -32.27 -1.14
C LEU A 76 -6.18 -33.73 -1.37
N GLY A 77 -6.32 -34.20 -2.61
CA GLY A 77 -5.94 -35.55 -3.02
C GLY A 77 -4.48 -35.66 -3.45
N SER A 78 -4.26 -36.35 -4.57
CA SER A 78 -2.95 -36.55 -5.19
C SER A 78 -2.36 -35.28 -5.82
N SER A 79 -3.18 -34.23 -6.02
CA SER A 79 -2.69 -32.92 -6.48
C SER A 79 -1.52 -32.36 -5.67
N ARG A 80 -1.43 -32.72 -4.39
CA ARG A 80 -0.33 -32.39 -3.46
C ARG A 80 1.04 -32.89 -3.92
N HIS A 81 1.15 -34.16 -4.32
CA HIS A 81 2.43 -34.75 -4.74
C HIS A 81 2.65 -34.66 -6.25
N LEU A 82 1.57 -34.65 -7.05
CA LEU A 82 1.66 -34.53 -8.51
C LEU A 82 2.05 -33.12 -8.96
N ALA A 83 1.71 -32.06 -8.23
CA ALA A 83 1.99 -30.70 -8.70
C ALA A 83 3.49 -30.35 -8.79
N PRO A 84 4.35 -30.67 -7.79
CA PRO A 84 5.79 -30.36 -7.86
C PRO A 84 6.59 -31.21 -8.85
N GLU A 85 6.03 -32.33 -9.33
CA GLU A 85 6.68 -33.21 -10.31
C GLU A 85 7.07 -32.50 -11.61
N VAL A 86 6.40 -31.39 -11.95
CA VAL A 86 6.73 -30.50 -13.08
C VAL A 86 8.19 -30.02 -13.08
N LEU A 87 8.86 -29.97 -11.93
CA LEU A 87 10.29 -29.62 -11.84
C LEU A 87 11.22 -30.76 -12.30
N PHE A 88 10.73 -31.99 -12.32
CA PHE A 88 11.45 -33.21 -12.70
C PHE A 88 10.96 -33.80 -14.02
N ASN A 89 9.69 -33.62 -14.37
CA ASN A 89 9.08 -33.93 -15.65
C ASN A 89 8.26 -32.71 -16.18
N PRO A 90 8.90 -31.81 -16.94
CA PRO A 90 8.21 -30.64 -17.53
C PRO A 90 7.14 -30.99 -18.60
N GLU A 91 7.15 -32.20 -19.16
CA GLU A 91 6.12 -32.63 -20.13
C GLU A 91 4.70 -32.59 -19.51
N LEU A 92 4.61 -32.70 -18.17
CA LEU A 92 3.36 -32.60 -17.42
C LEU A 92 2.61 -31.26 -17.62
N ILE A 93 3.32 -30.18 -17.99
CA ILE A 93 2.73 -28.88 -18.39
C ILE A 93 2.78 -28.64 -19.91
N GLY A 94 3.32 -29.57 -20.68
CA GLY A 94 3.55 -29.44 -22.12
C GLY A 94 4.73 -28.53 -22.47
N ASP A 95 5.74 -28.45 -21.61
CA ASP A 95 7.06 -27.86 -21.92
C ASP A 95 8.03 -28.99 -22.29
N GLU A 96 8.87 -28.78 -23.29
CA GLU A 96 9.77 -29.80 -23.88
C GLU A 96 11.21 -29.67 -23.35
N CYS A 97 11.40 -29.04 -22.18
CA CYS A 97 12.70 -28.87 -21.55
C CYS A 97 13.08 -30.06 -20.64
N GLU A 98 14.38 -30.34 -20.55
CA GLU A 98 14.95 -31.34 -19.64
C GLU A 98 14.53 -31.07 -18.17
N GLY A 99 14.26 -32.13 -17.41
CA GLY A 99 13.98 -32.02 -15.98
C GLY A 99 15.18 -31.50 -15.19
N MET A 100 14.95 -30.90 -14.01
CA MET A 100 16.05 -30.27 -13.25
C MET A 100 17.22 -31.21 -12.89
N HIS A 101 16.93 -32.51 -12.83
CA HIS A 101 17.88 -33.57 -12.52
C HIS A 101 18.77 -33.92 -13.73
N GLU A 102 18.19 -33.90 -14.93
CA GLU A 102 18.87 -34.07 -16.22
C GLU A 102 19.74 -32.85 -16.51
N ILE A 103 19.23 -31.63 -16.34
CA ILE A 103 19.98 -30.38 -16.50
C ILE A 103 21.18 -30.32 -15.55
N LEU A 104 21.01 -30.74 -14.29
CA LEU A 104 22.12 -30.81 -13.33
C LEU A 104 23.17 -31.86 -13.74
N SER A 105 22.75 -33.04 -14.22
CA SER A 105 23.65 -34.05 -14.77
C SER A 105 24.39 -33.51 -16.01
N GLY A 106 23.66 -32.94 -16.98
CA GLY A 106 24.20 -32.37 -18.21
C GLY A 106 25.15 -31.20 -17.96
N SER A 107 24.88 -30.38 -16.94
CA SER A 107 25.80 -29.34 -16.49
C SER A 107 27.13 -29.93 -16.00
N ILE A 108 27.07 -31.00 -15.19
CA ILE A 108 28.27 -31.69 -14.70
C ILE A 108 28.99 -32.44 -15.83
N GLN A 109 28.27 -33.07 -16.76
CA GLN A 109 28.86 -33.78 -17.91
C GLN A 109 29.46 -32.84 -18.96
N ARG A 110 29.05 -31.57 -19.01
CA ARG A 110 29.69 -30.52 -19.82
C ARG A 110 30.97 -29.94 -19.18
N SER A 111 31.23 -30.21 -17.90
CA SER A 111 32.47 -29.82 -17.22
C SER A 111 33.64 -30.75 -17.56
N ASP A 112 34.85 -30.28 -17.30
CA ASP A 112 36.09 -31.05 -17.47
C ASP A 112 36.05 -32.37 -16.66
N MET A 113 36.65 -33.45 -17.19
CA MET A 113 36.45 -34.81 -16.66
C MET A 113 36.84 -34.95 -15.19
N ASP A 114 37.97 -34.36 -14.81
CA ASP A 114 38.57 -34.47 -13.47
C ASP A 114 37.70 -33.85 -12.37
N VAL A 115 36.95 -32.79 -12.68
CA VAL A 115 36.11 -32.10 -11.69
C VAL A 115 34.72 -32.73 -11.53
N ARG A 116 34.26 -33.58 -12.45
CA ARG A 116 32.88 -34.15 -12.40
C ARG A 116 32.60 -34.87 -11.09
N ARG A 117 33.55 -35.69 -10.62
CA ARG A 117 33.49 -36.42 -9.34
C ARG A 117 33.38 -35.48 -8.13
N ILE A 118 34.00 -34.31 -8.20
CA ILE A 118 33.95 -33.28 -7.14
C ILE A 118 32.61 -32.54 -7.20
N LEU A 119 32.10 -32.21 -8.38
CA LEU A 119 30.82 -31.52 -8.57
C LEU A 119 29.64 -32.35 -8.05
N TYR A 120 29.57 -33.65 -8.35
CA TYR A 120 28.56 -34.56 -7.79
C TYR A 120 28.59 -34.66 -6.25
N GLN A 121 29.73 -34.36 -5.61
CA GLN A 121 29.90 -34.34 -4.15
C GLN A 121 29.59 -32.99 -3.50
N ASN A 122 29.33 -31.94 -4.28
CA ASN A 122 29.19 -30.57 -3.81
C ASN A 122 27.99 -29.84 -4.44
N ILE A 123 26.88 -30.55 -4.65
CA ILE A 123 25.61 -29.97 -5.10
C ILE A 123 25.02 -29.16 -3.94
N VAL A 124 24.62 -27.90 -4.19
CA VAL A 124 24.00 -27.02 -3.18
C VAL A 124 22.63 -26.55 -3.66
N LEU A 125 21.60 -26.70 -2.83
CA LEU A 125 20.25 -26.21 -3.12
C LEU A 125 20.06 -24.76 -2.66
N SER A 126 19.46 -23.94 -3.52
CA SER A 126 19.09 -22.54 -3.27
C SER A 126 17.77 -22.20 -3.97
N GLY A 127 17.01 -21.25 -3.42
CA GLY A 127 15.75 -20.75 -3.97
C GLY A 127 14.50 -21.50 -3.51
N GLY A 128 13.34 -20.82 -3.57
CA GLY A 128 12.09 -21.24 -2.92
C GLY A 128 11.54 -22.60 -3.33
N SER A 129 11.67 -23.02 -4.59
CA SER A 129 11.21 -24.35 -5.02
C SER A 129 11.91 -25.50 -4.29
N THR A 130 13.13 -25.28 -3.77
CA THR A 130 13.88 -26.29 -3.01
C THR A 130 13.37 -26.50 -1.57
N LEU A 131 12.30 -25.80 -1.18
CA LEU A 131 11.66 -25.91 0.14
C LEU A 131 10.62 -27.03 0.22
N PHE A 132 10.18 -27.62 -0.91
CA PHE A 132 9.25 -28.77 -0.88
C PHE A 132 9.81 -29.91 -0.03
N ARG A 133 8.97 -30.49 0.83
CA ARG A 133 9.31 -31.69 1.61
C ARG A 133 9.67 -32.83 0.65
N GLY A 134 10.77 -33.55 0.92
CA GLY A 134 11.26 -34.64 0.07
C GLY A 134 12.04 -34.23 -1.19
N PHE A 135 12.19 -32.93 -1.48
CA PHE A 135 12.88 -32.43 -2.68
C PHE A 135 14.33 -32.94 -2.81
N GLY A 136 15.09 -32.91 -1.71
CA GLY A 136 16.48 -33.38 -1.69
C GLY A 136 16.60 -34.88 -1.93
N ASP A 137 15.71 -35.67 -1.33
CA ASP A 137 15.69 -37.13 -1.46
C ASP A 137 15.25 -37.58 -2.85
N ARG A 138 14.24 -36.90 -3.43
CA ARG A 138 13.83 -37.10 -4.83
C ARG A 138 14.96 -36.79 -5.80
N LEU A 139 15.60 -35.63 -5.67
CA LEU A 139 16.73 -35.25 -6.53
C LEU A 139 17.91 -36.22 -6.37
N LEU A 140 18.21 -36.68 -5.16
CA LEU A 140 19.23 -37.70 -4.92
C LEU A 140 18.88 -39.04 -5.57
N SER A 141 17.60 -39.44 -5.57
CA SER A 141 17.14 -40.66 -6.21
C SER A 141 17.30 -40.61 -7.73
N GLU A 142 16.91 -39.50 -8.36
CA GLU A 142 17.05 -39.32 -9.80
C GLU A 142 18.51 -39.19 -10.25
N LEU A 143 19.33 -38.43 -9.52
CA LEU A 143 20.75 -38.31 -9.86
C LEU A 143 21.49 -39.65 -9.72
N LYS A 144 21.09 -40.52 -8.77
CA LYS A 144 21.61 -41.91 -8.67
C LYS A 144 21.22 -42.80 -9.87
N ARG A 145 20.15 -42.45 -10.60
CA ARG A 145 19.71 -43.16 -11.82
C ARG A 145 20.50 -42.75 -13.06
N ILE A 146 21.02 -41.52 -13.10
CA ILE A 146 21.71 -40.93 -14.26
C ILE A 146 23.24 -40.85 -14.10
N ALA A 147 23.76 -40.69 -12.88
CA ALA A 147 25.20 -40.57 -12.64
C ALA A 147 25.96 -41.91 -12.73
N PRO A 148 27.28 -41.91 -13.02
CA PRO A 148 28.09 -43.13 -13.00
C PRO A 148 28.10 -43.80 -11.62
N LYS A 149 28.07 -45.14 -11.59
CA LYS A 149 27.81 -45.94 -10.38
C LYS A 149 28.89 -45.80 -9.30
N GLU A 150 30.09 -45.42 -9.68
CA GLU A 150 31.26 -45.24 -8.82
C GLU A 150 31.25 -43.88 -8.09
N VAL A 151 30.35 -42.96 -8.46
CA VAL A 151 30.35 -41.59 -7.96
C VAL A 151 29.40 -41.43 -6.77
N LYS A 152 29.99 -41.21 -5.59
CA LYS A 152 29.24 -40.79 -4.39
C LYS A 152 28.63 -39.40 -4.60
N ILE A 153 27.30 -39.32 -4.65
CA ILE A 153 26.56 -38.06 -4.75
C ILE A 153 26.33 -37.49 -3.35
N LYS A 154 26.48 -36.17 -3.18
CA LYS A 154 26.15 -35.44 -1.95
C LYS A 154 25.47 -34.10 -2.28
N ILE A 155 24.29 -33.90 -1.70
CA ILE A 155 23.49 -32.68 -1.83
C ILE A 155 23.48 -31.97 -0.48
N SER A 156 23.78 -30.67 -0.48
CA SER A 156 23.68 -29.77 0.67
C SER A 156 22.43 -28.91 0.53
N ALA A 157 21.63 -28.85 1.60
CA ALA A 157 20.41 -28.06 1.66
C ALA A 157 20.42 -27.19 2.92
N PRO A 158 21.01 -25.97 2.87
CA PRO A 158 20.96 -25.02 3.99
C PRO A 158 19.53 -24.77 4.47
N ARG A 159 19.35 -24.40 5.75
CA ARG A 159 18.02 -24.00 6.27
C ARG A 159 17.61 -22.66 5.66
N GLU A 160 18.59 -21.78 5.47
CA GLU A 160 18.53 -20.42 4.95
C GLU A 160 18.46 -20.39 3.41
N ARG A 161 18.27 -21.54 2.74
CA ARG A 161 18.40 -21.68 1.27
C ARG A 161 17.42 -20.85 0.44
N LEU A 162 16.38 -20.30 1.05
CA LEU A 162 15.54 -19.25 0.44
C LEU A 162 16.34 -17.97 0.13
N TYR A 163 17.35 -17.66 0.95
CA TYR A 163 18.14 -16.44 0.91
C TYR A 163 19.60 -16.64 0.48
N SER A 164 20.08 -17.88 0.34
CA SER A 164 21.51 -18.17 0.05
C SER A 164 22.07 -17.46 -1.18
N THR A 165 21.25 -17.22 -2.23
CA THR A 165 21.68 -16.43 -3.40
C THR A 165 21.96 -14.96 -3.04
N TRP A 166 21.17 -14.36 -2.14
CA TRP A 166 21.43 -13.00 -1.64
C TRP A 166 22.65 -12.95 -0.72
N ILE A 167 22.79 -13.93 0.18
CA ILE A 167 23.94 -14.05 1.10
C ILE A 167 25.25 -14.21 0.30
N GLY A 168 25.26 -15.07 -0.72
CA GLY A 168 26.41 -15.20 -1.62
C GLY A 168 26.73 -13.90 -2.37
N GLY A 169 25.69 -13.17 -2.81
CA GLY A 169 25.83 -11.87 -3.45
C GLY A 169 26.41 -10.78 -2.54
N SER A 170 25.96 -10.69 -1.29
CA SER A 170 26.44 -9.68 -0.33
C SER A 170 27.86 -9.97 0.14
N ILE A 171 28.21 -11.23 0.40
CA ILE A 171 29.59 -11.65 0.70
C ILE A 171 30.51 -11.32 -0.50
N LEU A 172 30.14 -11.73 -1.71
CA LEU A 172 30.93 -11.48 -2.92
C LEU A 172 31.13 -9.98 -3.18
N ALA A 173 30.07 -9.17 -3.02
CA ALA A 173 30.15 -7.72 -3.17
C ALA A 173 31.10 -7.07 -2.15
N SER A 174 31.25 -7.65 -0.96
CA SER A 174 32.06 -7.12 0.15
C SER A 174 33.58 -7.37 0.00
N LEU A 175 34.00 -8.26 -0.91
CA LEU A 175 35.42 -8.60 -1.08
C LEU A 175 36.22 -7.47 -1.74
N ASP A 176 37.43 -7.18 -1.22
CA ASP A 176 38.36 -6.17 -1.77
C ASP A 176 38.79 -6.46 -3.22
N THR A 177 38.80 -7.74 -3.63
CA THR A 177 39.02 -8.13 -5.02
C THR A 177 37.88 -7.70 -5.93
N PHE A 178 36.64 -7.73 -5.43
CA PHE A 178 35.43 -7.33 -6.16
C PHE A 178 35.32 -5.81 -6.31
N LYS A 179 35.92 -5.02 -5.40
CA LYS A 179 36.00 -3.55 -5.49
C LYS A 179 36.60 -3.05 -6.81
N LYS A 180 37.51 -3.83 -7.42
CA LYS A 180 38.14 -3.50 -8.71
C LYS A 180 37.20 -3.64 -9.92
N ILE A 181 36.06 -4.29 -9.76
CA ILE A 181 34.99 -4.42 -10.78
C ILE A 181 33.65 -3.83 -10.32
N TRP A 182 33.65 -3.07 -9.21
CA TRP A 182 32.60 -2.09 -8.95
C TRP A 182 32.62 -1.00 -10.03
N VAL A 183 31.48 -0.35 -10.23
CA VAL A 183 31.43 1.03 -10.73
C VAL A 183 30.88 1.85 -9.59
N THR A 184 31.68 2.77 -9.06
CA THR A 184 31.19 3.71 -8.06
C THR A 184 30.13 4.62 -8.69
N LYS A 185 29.14 5.07 -7.91
CA LYS A 185 28.14 6.03 -8.40
C LYS A 185 28.79 7.21 -9.14
N ARG A 186 29.89 7.74 -8.60
CA ARG A 186 30.67 8.83 -9.21
C ARG A 186 31.28 8.49 -10.59
N GLU A 187 31.72 7.26 -10.83
CA GLU A 187 32.17 6.83 -12.17
C GLU A 187 30.99 6.70 -13.14
N TYR A 188 29.86 6.16 -12.69
CA TYR A 188 28.66 6.02 -13.52
C TYR A 188 28.04 7.38 -13.87
N ASP A 189 27.92 8.28 -12.90
CA ASP A 189 27.38 9.63 -13.11
C ASP A 189 28.26 10.48 -14.05
N ALA A 190 29.58 10.20 -14.12
CA ALA A 190 30.53 10.94 -14.95
C ALA A 190 30.65 10.43 -16.40
N GLU A 191 30.42 9.14 -16.65
CA GLU A 191 30.62 8.52 -17.99
C GLU A 191 29.39 7.77 -18.53
N GLY A 192 28.34 7.60 -17.72
CA GLY A 192 27.08 6.96 -18.09
C GLY A 192 27.25 5.55 -18.65
N ALA A 193 26.55 5.27 -19.76
CA ALA A 193 26.54 3.97 -20.40
C ALA A 193 27.93 3.46 -20.81
N ARG A 194 28.91 4.35 -21.10
CA ARG A 194 30.29 3.95 -21.43
C ARG A 194 31.01 3.21 -20.29
N MET A 195 30.55 3.34 -19.04
CA MET A 195 31.09 2.52 -17.95
C MET A 195 30.81 1.02 -18.12
N THR A 196 29.77 0.61 -18.85
CA THR A 196 29.53 -0.83 -19.11
C THR A 196 30.50 -1.39 -20.17
N GLU A 197 30.86 -0.58 -21.16
CA GLU A 197 31.94 -0.88 -22.12
C GLU A 197 33.30 -0.93 -21.40
N LYS A 198 33.61 0.08 -20.58
CA LYS A 198 34.84 0.11 -19.76
C LYS A 198 34.89 -1.04 -18.75
N LEU A 199 33.79 -1.45 -18.13
CA LEU A 199 33.72 -2.67 -17.30
C LEU A 199 34.06 -3.92 -18.11
N THR A 200 33.54 -4.02 -19.33
CA THR A 200 33.79 -5.15 -20.22
C THR A 200 35.26 -5.21 -20.66
N GLN A 201 35.90 -4.05 -20.84
CA GLN A 201 37.35 -3.93 -21.07
C GLN A 201 38.17 -4.24 -19.78
N ARG A 202 37.77 -3.72 -18.62
CA ARG A 202 38.38 -4.03 -17.30
C ARG A 202 38.35 -5.54 -17.01
N ARG A 203 37.27 -6.24 -17.37
CA ARG A 203 37.19 -7.71 -17.30
C ARG A 203 38.21 -8.39 -18.22
N ARG A 204 38.17 -8.09 -19.53
CA ARG A 204 39.11 -8.66 -20.52
C ARG A 204 40.60 -8.43 -20.16
N GLN A 205 40.94 -7.32 -19.50
CA GLN A 205 42.30 -7.03 -19.04
C GLN A 205 42.71 -7.81 -17.78
N ASN A 206 41.76 -8.24 -16.94
CA ASN A 206 42.02 -9.13 -15.79
C ASN A 206 42.07 -10.59 -16.22
N ASP A 207 41.20 -11.03 -17.14
CA ASP A 207 41.17 -12.41 -17.65
C ASP A 207 42.52 -12.80 -18.28
N ASN A 208 43.19 -11.84 -18.96
CA ASN A 208 44.52 -12.02 -19.54
C ASN A 208 45.70 -11.99 -18.53
N LYS A 209 45.45 -12.01 -17.21
CA LYS A 209 46.51 -11.85 -16.17
C LYS A 209 46.64 -13.00 -15.16
N HIS A 210 45.97 -14.13 -15.36
CA HIS A 210 46.18 -15.34 -14.55
C HIS A 210 46.51 -16.58 -15.38
N PRO A 211 47.81 -16.87 -15.60
CA PRO A 211 48.31 -18.22 -15.42
C PRO A 211 48.22 -18.65 -13.95
N SER A 212 48.40 -19.94 -13.71
CA SER A 212 48.26 -20.62 -12.42
C SER A 212 49.20 -20.16 -11.30
N ASN A 213 48.80 -20.50 -10.07
CA ASN A 213 49.55 -20.46 -8.79
C ASN A 213 49.55 -19.13 -8.03
N LEU A 214 48.84 -19.14 -6.88
CA LEU A 214 49.06 -18.25 -5.75
C LEU A 214 49.51 -19.12 -4.57
N ASN A 215 50.79 -19.04 -4.23
CA ASN A 215 51.26 -19.47 -2.91
C ASN A 215 51.02 -18.34 -1.90
N ASN A 216 50.91 -18.70 -0.62
CA ASN A 216 50.97 -17.75 0.48
C ASN A 216 52.41 -17.20 0.66
N ASP A 217 52.55 -16.26 1.60
CA ASP A 217 53.80 -15.67 2.09
C ASP A 217 54.49 -14.66 1.15
N GLN A 218 54.07 -13.39 1.25
CA GLN A 218 54.92 -12.18 1.26
C GLN A 218 54.09 -10.88 1.32
N ILE A 219 53.72 -10.45 2.54
CA ILE A 219 53.35 -9.04 2.81
C ILE A 219 54.04 -8.61 4.11
N ASN A 220 55.21 -8.00 3.97
CA ASN A 220 55.90 -7.23 5.00
C ASN A 220 56.83 -6.20 4.33
N GLU A 221 57.25 -5.21 5.11
CA GLU A 221 58.27 -4.19 4.80
C GLU A 221 57.91 -3.01 3.86
N LYS A 222 57.64 -1.90 4.57
CA LYS A 222 57.92 -0.46 4.32
C LYS A 222 59.35 -0.22 3.72
N VAL A 223 59.84 0.93 3.21
CA VAL A 223 59.47 2.38 3.33
C VAL A 223 60.26 3.31 2.33
N VAL A 224 59.77 4.54 1.99
CA VAL A 224 60.55 5.72 1.42
C VAL A 224 61.03 5.57 -0.09
N ALA A 225 61.44 6.56 -0.94
CA ALA A 225 61.91 7.97 -0.81
C ALA A 225 61.63 8.99 -1.99
N VAL A 226 61.23 10.23 -1.65
CA VAL A 226 61.92 11.55 -1.87
C VAL A 226 62.50 12.03 -3.26
N THR A 227 61.76 12.92 -3.96
CA THR A 227 62.20 14.05 -4.87
C THR A 227 62.96 13.73 -6.20
N LYS A 228 63.16 14.62 -7.22
CA LYS A 228 63.28 16.11 -7.30
C LYS A 228 63.04 16.67 -8.75
N LYS A 229 63.15 18.00 -8.95
CA LYS A 229 62.80 18.78 -10.19
C LYS A 229 63.80 18.66 -11.36
N ARG A 230 63.34 18.81 -12.63
CA ARG A 230 63.87 19.80 -13.62
C ARG A 230 63.02 19.97 -14.92
N LYS A 231 63.29 21.09 -15.62
CA LYS A 231 62.83 21.62 -16.93
C LYS A 231 64.03 22.45 -17.50
N PRO A 232 64.03 22.97 -18.74
CA PRO A 232 63.44 22.53 -20.01
C PRO A 232 64.48 22.56 -21.18
N THR A 233 64.05 22.29 -22.43
CA THR A 233 64.73 22.74 -23.66
C THR A 233 63.71 23.24 -24.71
N ARG A 234 64.18 23.90 -25.79
CA ARG A 234 63.42 24.85 -26.63
C ARG A 234 63.83 24.75 -28.11
N ASN A 235 63.11 25.46 -29.00
CA ASN A 235 63.40 25.75 -30.41
C ASN A 235 63.18 24.58 -31.41
N ASN A 236 62.83 24.77 -32.68
CA ASN A 236 62.30 25.96 -33.39
C ASN A 236 61.56 25.57 -34.69
N ALA A 237 60.42 26.21 -34.97
CA ALA A 237 59.87 26.47 -36.32
C ALA A 237 58.82 27.61 -36.23
N SER A 238 58.70 28.46 -37.25
CA SER A 238 57.92 29.71 -37.20
C SER A 238 57.30 30.06 -38.58
N PRO A 239 56.76 31.27 -38.85
CA PRO A 239 55.30 31.46 -38.82
C PRO A 239 54.71 32.04 -40.12
N LYS A 240 53.37 32.13 -40.17
CA LYS A 240 52.53 33.02 -41.01
C LYS A 240 51.05 32.72 -40.72
N GLU A 241 50.09 33.62 -40.82
CA GLU A 241 50.03 35.10 -40.67
C GLU A 241 48.54 35.44 -40.48
N SER A 242 48.19 36.65 -40.03
CA SER A 242 46.78 37.01 -39.80
C SER A 242 46.05 37.39 -41.10
N PHE A 243 44.78 36.99 -41.22
CA PHE A 243 43.86 37.67 -42.15
C PHE A 243 42.45 37.79 -41.59
N LEU A 244 42.07 39.02 -41.21
CA LEU A 244 40.69 39.38 -40.90
C LEU A 244 39.95 39.80 -42.17
N LEU A 245 38.68 39.38 -42.25
CA LEU A 245 37.60 40.00 -43.04
C LEU A 245 37.78 40.16 -44.56
N LYS A 246 36.90 39.47 -45.32
CA LYS A 246 36.23 40.05 -46.50
C LYS A 246 34.87 39.38 -46.73
N ILE A 247 33.82 39.98 -46.19
CA ILE A 247 32.44 39.50 -46.29
C ILE A 247 31.76 40.12 -47.52
N LYS A 248 31.40 39.31 -48.52
CA LYS A 248 30.51 39.71 -49.63
C LYS A 248 29.68 38.52 -50.16
N SER A 249 28.50 38.28 -49.57
CA SER A 249 27.37 37.55 -50.18
C SER A 249 26.15 37.62 -49.25
N PRO A 250 24.98 38.11 -49.70
CA PRO A 250 23.77 38.11 -48.86
C PRO A 250 23.31 36.68 -48.53
N ILE A 251 23.42 35.77 -49.50
CA ILE A 251 23.03 34.35 -49.37
C ILE A 251 23.79 33.66 -48.23
N ARG A 252 25.11 33.93 -48.09
CA ARG A 252 25.90 33.37 -46.98
C ARG A 252 25.56 33.98 -45.62
N LEU A 253 25.08 35.22 -45.56
CA LEU A 253 24.60 35.81 -44.31
C LEU A 253 23.30 35.13 -43.86
N SER A 254 22.37 34.87 -44.78
CA SER A 254 21.15 34.09 -44.50
C SER A 254 21.46 32.66 -44.04
N ILE A 255 22.37 31.96 -44.72
CA ILE A 255 22.80 30.61 -44.31
C ILE A 255 23.46 30.63 -42.93
N PHE A 256 24.34 31.62 -42.65
CA PHE A 256 24.94 31.77 -41.33
C PHE A 256 23.89 32.05 -40.25
N LEU A 257 22.92 32.94 -40.51
CA LEU A 257 21.85 33.25 -39.58
C LEU A 257 20.96 32.02 -39.29
N ILE A 258 20.60 31.26 -40.32
CA ILE A 258 19.85 29.99 -40.16
C ILE A 258 20.67 28.98 -39.36
N MET A 259 21.96 28.81 -39.65
CA MET A 259 22.85 27.94 -38.87
C MET A 259 23.01 28.43 -37.43
N SER A 260 23.08 29.75 -37.18
CA SER A 260 23.08 30.33 -35.83
C SER A 260 21.76 30.09 -35.11
N ILE A 261 20.62 30.16 -35.78
CA ILE A 261 19.29 29.86 -35.21
C ILE A 261 19.17 28.36 -34.91
N VAL A 262 19.65 27.48 -35.80
CA VAL A 262 19.68 26.03 -35.57
C VAL A 262 20.61 25.67 -34.41
N VAL A 263 21.82 26.25 -34.36
CA VAL A 263 22.77 26.06 -33.24
C VAL A 263 22.22 26.65 -31.95
N LEU A 264 21.57 27.81 -31.98
CA LEU A 264 20.92 28.41 -30.81
C LEU A 264 19.75 27.55 -30.34
N PHE A 265 18.93 27.01 -31.24
CA PHE A 265 17.85 26.07 -30.91
C PHE A 265 18.41 24.76 -30.33
N TYR A 266 19.53 24.26 -30.85
CA TYR A 266 20.19 23.06 -30.34
C TYR A 266 20.85 23.33 -28.97
N LEU A 267 21.47 24.49 -28.77
CA LEU A 267 22.00 24.96 -27.48
C LEU A 267 20.87 25.22 -26.48
N CYS A 268 19.73 25.76 -26.90
CA CYS A 268 18.53 25.89 -26.08
C CYS A 268 17.95 24.51 -25.74
N LYS A 269 17.93 23.53 -26.64
CA LYS A 269 17.57 22.14 -26.31
C LYS A 269 18.57 21.49 -25.33
N ILE A 270 19.86 21.78 -25.46
CA ILE A 270 20.89 21.31 -24.53
C ILE A 270 20.73 21.98 -23.16
N LEU A 271 20.52 23.30 -23.10
CA LEU A 271 20.26 24.07 -21.87
C LEU A 271 18.97 23.64 -21.19
N ILE A 272 17.87 23.50 -21.95
CA ILE A 272 16.61 22.93 -21.46
C ILE A 272 16.88 21.51 -20.92
N GLY A 273 17.64 20.67 -21.62
CA GLY A 273 18.01 19.33 -21.16
C GLY A 273 18.83 19.30 -19.87
N PHE A 274 19.79 20.23 -19.71
CA PHE A 274 20.57 20.40 -18.48
C PHE A 274 19.76 21.00 -17.33
N VAL A 275 18.75 21.82 -17.62
CA VAL A 275 17.81 22.38 -16.63
C VAL A 275 16.67 21.40 -16.31
N SER A 276 16.37 20.44 -17.21
CA SER A 276 15.29 19.46 -17.07
C SER A 276 15.75 18.11 -16.49
N THR A 277 16.81 18.09 -15.68
CA THR A 277 17.14 16.90 -14.86
C THR A 277 16.15 16.81 -13.70
N GLU A 278 14.89 16.45 -13.99
CA GLU A 278 13.82 16.20 -13.02
C GLU A 278 14.37 15.40 -11.83
N HIS A 279 14.40 15.98 -10.63
CA HIS A 279 14.90 15.30 -9.45
C HIS A 279 13.78 14.44 -8.86
N THR A 280 13.99 13.14 -8.82
CA THR A 280 13.00 12.18 -8.30
C THR A 280 12.87 12.23 -6.79
N ASN A 281 13.92 12.66 -6.09
CA ASN A 281 14.09 12.51 -4.64
C ASN A 281 14.69 13.73 -3.93
N VAL A 282 14.63 14.93 -4.53
CA VAL A 282 15.01 16.18 -3.85
C VAL A 282 13.75 16.81 -3.24
N PRO A 283 13.71 17.08 -1.91
CA PRO A 283 12.58 17.76 -1.29
C PRO A 283 12.48 19.21 -1.76
N ILE A 284 11.26 19.74 -1.78
CA ILE A 284 11.00 21.14 -2.12
C ILE A 284 11.75 22.12 -1.19
N ASN A 285 12.54 23.03 -1.79
CA ASN A 285 13.27 24.06 -1.05
C ASN A 285 12.36 25.22 -0.59
N LEU A 286 11.58 24.97 0.47
CA LEU A 286 10.84 25.95 1.28
C LEU A 286 10.80 25.45 2.73
N PRO A 287 10.64 26.33 3.74
CA PRO A 287 10.54 25.94 5.16
C PRO A 287 9.55 24.78 5.39
N LYS A 288 9.90 23.86 6.29
CA LYS A 288 9.01 22.76 6.69
C LYS A 288 7.78 23.33 7.41
N LEU A 289 6.62 22.74 7.13
CA LEU A 289 5.35 23.06 7.77
C LEU A 289 5.17 22.28 9.07
N VAL A 290 5.74 21.08 9.17
CA VAL A 290 5.84 20.30 10.40
C VAL A 290 7.08 20.78 11.17
N ASN A 291 6.87 21.58 12.22
CA ASN A 291 7.92 22.00 13.13
C ASN A 291 8.12 20.94 14.23
N ILE A 292 9.25 20.24 14.21
CA ILE A 292 9.59 19.19 15.19
C ILE A 292 9.75 19.77 16.61
N ASN A 293 10.03 21.07 16.73
CA ASN A 293 10.20 21.75 18.02
C ASN A 293 8.88 22.31 18.58
N GLU A 294 7.80 22.34 17.79
CA GLU A 294 6.44 22.60 18.29
C GLU A 294 5.88 21.31 18.89
N ALA A 295 6.13 21.11 20.19
CA ALA A 295 5.56 19.99 20.91
C ALA A 295 4.02 20.01 20.83
N THR A 296 3.44 18.87 20.45
CA THR A 296 2.00 18.61 20.47
C THR A 296 1.74 17.43 21.43
N PRO A 297 1.77 17.64 22.76
CA PRO A 297 1.69 16.54 23.74
C PRO A 297 0.37 15.76 23.62
N ASP A 298 -0.68 16.48 23.24
CA ASP A 298 -2.01 16.01 22.88
C ASP A 298 -2.02 15.00 21.72
N ARG A 299 -1.12 15.11 20.74
CA ARG A 299 -0.98 14.17 19.61
C ARG A 299 0.36 13.40 19.58
N PHE A 300 1.19 13.51 20.61
CA PHE A 300 2.51 12.86 20.64
C PHE A 300 2.40 11.32 20.65
N TRP A 301 1.71 10.74 21.63
CA TRP A 301 1.33 9.31 21.68
C TRP A 301 -0.07 9.07 21.12
N GLY A 302 -0.27 7.97 20.40
CA GLY A 302 -1.59 7.49 20.00
C GLY A 302 -1.61 6.11 19.37
N THR A 303 -2.78 5.69 18.90
CA THR A 303 -3.09 4.39 18.25
C THR A 303 -2.54 4.28 16.82
N TYR A 304 -1.39 4.91 16.55
CA TYR A 304 -0.91 5.25 15.20
C TYR A 304 -0.30 4.06 14.41
N ARG A 305 -0.70 2.83 14.73
CA ARG A 305 -0.35 1.56 14.06
C ARG A 305 -1.62 0.82 13.64
N SER A 306 -2.47 1.51 12.86
CA SER A 306 -3.83 1.05 12.51
C SER A 306 -3.89 -0.27 11.72
N ASN A 307 -2.76 -0.71 11.16
CA ASN A 307 -2.56 -2.03 10.56
C ASN A 307 -2.68 -3.18 11.57
N LEU A 308 -2.66 -2.90 12.88
CA LEU A 308 -2.88 -3.86 13.97
C LEU A 308 -4.30 -3.79 14.50
N TYR A 309 -4.77 -4.89 15.10
CA TYR A 309 -6.00 -4.89 15.87
C TYR A 309 -5.89 -3.96 17.09
N PHE A 310 -4.74 -3.92 17.77
CA PHE A 310 -4.38 -2.82 18.65
C PHE A 310 -2.86 -2.60 18.67
N GLY A 311 -2.44 -1.33 18.61
CA GLY A 311 -1.04 -0.94 18.65
C GLY A 311 -0.86 0.56 18.83
N LEU A 312 0.12 0.94 19.64
CA LEU A 312 0.45 2.33 19.95
C LEU A 312 1.85 2.68 19.42
N LYS A 313 2.07 3.95 19.13
CA LYS A 313 3.40 4.54 18.95
C LYS A 313 3.34 6.04 19.19
N HIS A 314 4.49 6.66 19.41
CA HIS A 314 4.59 8.12 19.36
C HIS A 314 5.07 8.64 17.99
N GLN A 315 4.87 9.93 17.72
CA GLN A 315 5.23 10.59 16.46
C GLN A 315 6.74 10.87 16.35
N SER A 316 7.54 9.81 16.21
CA SER A 316 8.99 9.88 15.97
C SER A 316 9.43 8.97 14.83
N SER A 317 10.53 9.32 14.17
CA SER A 317 11.29 8.45 13.27
C SER A 317 11.82 7.20 13.99
N LYS A 318 12.09 7.30 15.30
CA LYS A 318 12.55 6.23 16.20
C LYS A 318 11.52 5.93 17.28
N SER A 319 10.30 5.61 16.85
CA SER A 319 9.19 5.40 17.77
C SER A 319 9.27 4.07 18.54
N LEU A 320 9.27 4.13 19.87
CA LEU A 320 8.88 2.99 20.71
C LEU A 320 7.48 2.52 20.27
N SER A 321 7.40 1.28 19.78
CA SER A 321 6.25 0.71 19.08
C SER A 321 5.65 -0.40 19.90
N VAL A 322 4.39 -0.23 20.30
CA VAL A 322 3.62 -1.19 21.09
C VAL A 322 2.69 -1.98 20.16
N GLY A 323 2.46 -3.25 20.45
CA GLY A 323 1.43 -4.03 19.77
C GLY A 323 0.85 -5.14 20.65
N PHE A 324 -0.38 -5.52 20.35
CA PHE A 324 -1.13 -6.56 21.04
C PHE A 324 -1.31 -7.79 20.13
N MET A 325 -1.24 -8.99 20.71
CA MET A 325 -1.54 -10.26 20.03
C MET A 325 -2.36 -11.18 20.93
N TRP A 326 -3.16 -12.08 20.36
CA TRP A 326 -3.81 -13.15 21.12
C TRP A 326 -4.00 -14.43 20.30
N PHE A 327 -4.20 -15.54 21.01
CA PHE A 327 -4.73 -16.79 20.45
C PHE A 327 -5.43 -17.62 21.53
N ASP A 328 -6.23 -18.60 21.11
CA ASP A 328 -6.73 -19.68 21.97
C ASP A 328 -6.07 -21.01 21.60
N TYR A 329 -5.86 -21.88 22.58
CA TYR A 329 -5.16 -23.16 22.36
C TYR A 329 -5.98 -24.20 21.56
N GLY A 330 -7.27 -23.95 21.27
CA GLY A 330 -8.11 -24.78 20.42
C GLY A 330 -7.94 -24.49 18.93
N THR A 331 -7.77 -23.21 18.56
CA THR A 331 -7.42 -22.81 17.18
C THR A 331 -5.97 -23.13 16.83
N LEU A 332 -5.06 -23.16 17.80
CA LEU A 332 -3.68 -23.66 17.64
C LEU A 332 -3.64 -25.10 17.11
N GLN A 333 -4.53 -25.99 17.58
CA GLN A 333 -4.56 -27.40 17.18
C GLN A 333 -5.30 -27.66 15.85
N ARG A 334 -6.07 -26.69 15.36
CA ARG A 334 -7.02 -26.87 14.24
C ARG A 334 -6.71 -26.04 13.01
N SER A 335 -5.89 -25.01 13.11
CA SER A 335 -5.70 -24.03 12.03
C SER A 335 -4.32 -24.08 11.38
N ASN A 336 -4.32 -23.99 10.05
CA ASN A 336 -3.14 -23.75 9.25
C ASN A 336 -2.66 -22.29 9.45
N ASP A 337 -1.75 -22.08 10.40
CA ASP A 337 -1.01 -20.86 10.77
C ASP A 337 -1.83 -19.60 11.17
N ARG A 338 -3.17 -19.63 11.08
CA ARG A 338 -4.08 -18.48 11.36
C ARG A 338 -4.71 -18.50 12.77
N PHE A 339 -3.96 -18.93 13.79
CA PHE A 339 -4.41 -18.88 15.19
C PHE A 339 -3.96 -17.60 15.92
N LEU A 340 -2.80 -17.03 15.57
CA LEU A 340 -2.22 -15.85 16.23
C LEU A 340 -2.71 -14.55 15.59
N ARG A 341 -3.65 -13.86 16.23
CA ARG A 341 -4.13 -12.53 15.82
C ARG A 341 -3.12 -11.45 16.19
N HIS A 342 -2.92 -10.45 15.32
CA HIS A 342 -2.02 -9.32 15.55
C HIS A 342 -2.32 -8.17 14.58
N GLY A 343 -1.97 -8.35 13.31
CA GLY A 343 -2.33 -7.47 12.22
C GLY A 343 -3.78 -7.67 11.81
N CYS A 344 -4.47 -6.59 11.44
CA CYS A 344 -5.79 -6.68 10.82
C CYS A 344 -5.72 -7.53 9.54
N ASP A 345 -6.62 -8.49 9.37
CA ASP A 345 -6.76 -9.29 8.16
C ASP A 345 -8.24 -9.67 7.96
N GLN A 346 -8.78 -9.39 6.77
CA GLN A 346 -10.17 -9.75 6.42
C GLN A 346 -10.39 -11.28 6.47
N ASN A 347 -9.32 -12.06 6.28
CA ASN A 347 -9.34 -13.51 6.32
C ASN A 347 -9.41 -14.09 7.74
N ASP A 348 -9.34 -13.28 8.81
CA ASP A 348 -9.70 -13.71 10.18
C ASP A 348 -11.22 -13.73 10.40
N GLN A 349 -12.00 -13.04 9.54
CA GLN A 349 -13.47 -12.92 9.60
C GLN A 349 -14.05 -12.29 10.89
N LEU A 350 -13.26 -11.49 11.62
CA LEU A 350 -13.71 -10.86 12.88
C LEU A 350 -14.72 -9.72 12.64
N LYS A 351 -15.65 -9.55 13.58
CA LYS A 351 -16.36 -8.26 13.76
C LYS A 351 -15.56 -7.42 14.76
N TYR A 352 -15.02 -6.29 14.34
CA TYR A 352 -14.15 -5.46 15.17
C TYR A 352 -14.21 -3.99 14.79
N GLY A 353 -13.95 -3.10 15.75
CA GLY A 353 -13.76 -1.67 15.48
C GLY A 353 -13.95 -0.78 16.71
N TRP A 354 -13.55 0.48 16.55
CA TRP A 354 -13.72 1.54 17.54
C TRP A 354 -15.18 1.94 17.72
N THR A 355 -15.72 1.83 18.94
CA THR A 355 -17.04 2.36 19.32
C THR A 355 -16.95 3.78 19.87
N TYR A 356 -15.81 4.15 20.44
CA TYR A 356 -15.40 5.51 20.78
C TYR A 356 -13.92 5.70 20.41
N HIS A 357 -13.54 6.87 19.88
CA HIS A 357 -12.14 7.29 19.69
C HIS A 357 -12.11 8.79 19.38
N ASP A 358 -11.47 9.61 20.23
CA ASP A 358 -11.44 11.07 20.05
C ASP A 358 -10.25 11.58 19.20
N GLY A 359 -9.24 10.74 18.98
CA GLY A 359 -8.01 11.07 18.24
C GLY A 359 -6.86 11.60 19.09
N GLU A 360 -7.09 11.85 20.38
CA GLU A 360 -6.21 12.64 21.23
C GLU A 360 -5.99 11.97 22.59
N ARG A 361 -7.05 11.66 23.35
CA ARG A 361 -6.97 11.21 24.74
C ARG A 361 -7.53 9.83 25.02
N PHE A 362 -8.47 9.31 24.23
CA PHE A 362 -9.00 7.97 24.49
C PHE A 362 -9.61 7.24 23.29
N GLY A 363 -9.74 5.93 23.44
CA GLY A 363 -10.51 5.07 22.54
C GLY A 363 -11.02 3.80 23.21
N ILE A 364 -12.12 3.26 22.69
CA ILE A 364 -12.73 1.98 23.07
C ILE A 364 -12.95 1.19 21.78
N GLU A 365 -12.30 0.02 21.67
CA GLU A 365 -12.43 -0.91 20.54
C GLU A 365 -12.99 -2.25 21.02
N ASP A 366 -14.07 -2.70 20.36
CA ASP A 366 -14.67 -4.01 20.59
C ASP A 366 -14.19 -4.98 19.50
N ILE A 367 -13.77 -6.18 19.89
CA ILE A 367 -13.33 -7.24 18.99
C ILE A 367 -14.07 -8.53 19.34
N LYS A 368 -14.75 -9.11 18.35
CA LYS A 368 -15.54 -10.34 18.48
C LYS A 368 -14.85 -11.47 17.72
N ASP A 369 -14.12 -12.33 18.44
CA ASP A 369 -13.49 -13.55 17.90
C ASP A 369 -14.33 -14.80 18.25
N ASN A 370 -13.89 -15.98 17.85
CA ASN A 370 -14.71 -17.20 17.86
C ASN A 370 -14.97 -17.71 19.28
N ASN A 371 -13.93 -17.73 20.12
CA ASN A 371 -13.97 -18.29 21.48
C ASN A 371 -14.06 -17.22 22.59
N LEU A 372 -13.85 -15.96 22.25
CA LEU A 372 -13.77 -14.83 23.18
C LEU A 372 -14.20 -13.53 22.51
N ASP A 373 -14.63 -12.58 23.34
CA ASP A 373 -14.72 -11.16 23.03
C ASP A 373 -13.64 -10.39 23.79
N LEU A 374 -13.13 -9.34 23.16
CA LEU A 374 -12.28 -8.34 23.78
C LEU A 374 -13.00 -6.99 23.76
N ASN A 375 -12.83 -6.23 24.83
CA ASN A 375 -13.12 -4.80 24.88
C ASN A 375 -11.83 -4.09 25.34
N ILE A 376 -11.25 -3.30 24.44
CA ILE A 376 -9.95 -2.64 24.59
C ILE A 376 -10.20 -1.17 24.87
N GLN A 377 -9.74 -0.68 26.03
CA GLN A 377 -9.97 0.68 26.50
C GLN A 377 -8.61 1.36 26.69
N TRP A 378 -8.34 2.43 25.96
CA TRP A 378 -7.09 3.19 26.04
C TRP A 378 -7.36 4.62 26.50
N ILE A 379 -6.62 5.11 27.49
CA ILE A 379 -6.69 6.50 27.99
C ILE A 379 -5.26 7.06 28.11
N LYS A 380 -5.08 8.32 27.70
CA LYS A 380 -3.85 9.11 27.85
C LYS A 380 -4.11 10.35 28.71
N GLN A 381 -3.31 10.52 29.76
CA GLN A 381 -3.29 11.72 30.59
C GLN A 381 -2.17 12.65 30.10
N LEU A 382 -2.50 13.91 29.83
CA LEU A 382 -1.54 14.89 29.34
C LEU A 382 -0.80 15.50 30.53
N SER A 383 0.50 15.22 30.62
CA SER A 383 1.39 15.63 31.72
C SER A 383 2.85 15.65 31.25
N GLY A 384 3.72 16.33 32.00
CA GLY A 384 5.17 16.34 31.76
C GLY A 384 5.55 16.89 30.38
N GLN A 385 6.62 16.33 29.78
CA GLN A 385 7.21 16.84 28.54
C GLN A 385 7.09 15.87 27.34
N HIS A 386 6.93 14.57 27.59
CA HIS A 386 7.00 13.51 26.57
C HIS A 386 5.62 12.91 26.21
N GLY A 387 4.60 13.77 26.12
CA GLY A 387 3.23 13.38 25.77
C GLY A 387 2.45 12.66 26.87
N GLY A 388 2.94 12.71 28.11
CA GLY A 388 2.29 12.19 29.31
C GLY A 388 2.27 10.67 29.46
N ASP A 389 1.35 10.23 30.32
CA ASP A 389 1.17 8.84 30.72
C ASP A 389 -0.03 8.21 29.99
N TRP A 390 -0.05 6.89 29.84
CA TRP A 390 -1.22 6.20 29.29
C TRP A 390 -1.45 4.81 29.90
N THR A 391 -2.71 4.40 29.97
CA THR A 391 -3.11 3.04 30.38
C THR A 391 -3.97 2.42 29.29
N THR A 392 -3.71 1.14 28.99
CA THR A 392 -4.60 0.28 28.19
C THR A 392 -5.20 -0.79 29.10
N ARG A 393 -6.51 -0.73 29.35
CA ARG A 393 -7.29 -1.78 29.99
C ARG A 393 -7.81 -2.76 28.94
N ILE A 394 -7.63 -4.05 29.18
CA ILE A 394 -8.12 -5.13 28.31
C ILE A 394 -9.10 -5.97 29.09
N ASN A 395 -10.37 -5.92 28.70
CA ASN A 395 -11.44 -6.75 29.26
C ASN A 395 -11.69 -7.95 28.32
N VAL A 396 -11.73 -9.16 28.88
CA VAL A 396 -11.80 -10.42 28.13
C VAL A 396 -13.02 -11.20 28.60
N THR A 397 -13.97 -11.41 27.67
CA THR A 397 -15.22 -12.12 27.94
C THR A 397 -15.26 -13.43 27.13
N PRO A 398 -15.12 -14.60 27.77
CA PRO A 398 -15.21 -15.90 27.09
C PRO A 398 -16.61 -16.16 26.54
N LYS A 399 -16.72 -16.86 25.40
CA LYS A 399 -18.02 -17.20 24.79
C LYS A 399 -18.62 -18.53 25.24
N SER A 400 -17.81 -19.38 25.87
CA SER A 400 -18.19 -20.77 26.17
C SER A 400 -17.98 -21.07 27.66
N VAL A 401 -19.08 -21.04 28.41
CA VAL A 401 -19.14 -21.46 29.82
C VAL A 401 -18.56 -22.88 29.97
N GLY A 402 -17.61 -23.05 30.88
CA GLY A 402 -16.94 -24.34 31.13
C GLY A 402 -15.90 -24.75 30.08
N SER A 403 -15.53 -23.86 29.15
CA SER A 403 -14.43 -24.15 28.21
C SER A 403 -13.10 -24.35 28.94
N THR A 404 -12.49 -25.52 28.74
CA THR A 404 -11.15 -25.85 29.26
C THR A 404 -10.02 -25.37 28.35
N ILE A 405 -10.33 -24.63 27.27
CA ILE A 405 -9.35 -24.12 26.29
C ILE A 405 -8.68 -22.87 26.85
N PRO A 406 -7.36 -22.88 27.10
CA PRO A 406 -6.66 -21.70 27.59
C PRO A 406 -6.59 -20.60 26.54
N ILE A 407 -6.65 -19.35 27.02
CA ILE A 407 -6.51 -18.13 26.21
C ILE A 407 -5.16 -17.51 26.54
N SER A 408 -4.41 -17.10 25.51
CA SER A 408 -3.11 -16.45 25.66
C SER A 408 -3.10 -15.07 25.00
N LEU A 409 -2.73 -14.07 25.79
CA LEU A 409 -2.71 -12.65 25.43
C LEU A 409 -1.27 -12.14 25.52
N PHE A 410 -0.85 -11.27 24.59
CA PHE A 410 0.51 -10.75 24.53
C PHE A 410 0.54 -9.25 24.30
N PHE A 411 1.35 -8.54 25.08
CA PHE A 411 1.81 -7.19 24.74
C PHE A 411 3.29 -7.23 24.41
N TYR A 412 3.70 -6.47 23.40
CA TYR A 412 5.11 -6.25 23.11
C TYR A 412 5.44 -4.77 22.98
N PHE A 413 6.68 -4.43 23.36
CA PHE A 413 7.27 -3.11 23.28
C PHE A 413 8.59 -3.23 22.51
N HIS A 414 8.66 -2.62 21.33
CA HIS A 414 9.79 -2.73 20.40
C HIS A 414 10.36 -1.35 20.07
N HIS A 415 11.69 -1.24 20.00
CA HIS A 415 12.38 -0.07 19.47
C HIS A 415 13.54 -0.53 18.57
N GLU A 416 13.99 0.31 17.63
CA GLU A 416 15.07 -0.04 16.70
C GLU A 416 16.38 -0.34 17.44
N HIS A 417 16.66 0.45 18.49
CA HIS A 417 17.86 0.32 19.33
C HIS A 417 17.52 -0.23 20.72
N PRO A 418 18.49 -0.83 21.44
CA PRO A 418 18.31 -1.23 22.83
C PRO A 418 17.86 -0.06 23.72
N TRP A 419 16.86 -0.31 24.57
CA TRP A 419 16.19 0.71 25.39
C TRP A 419 15.92 0.27 26.83
N ILE A 420 15.97 -1.04 27.09
CA ILE A 420 15.63 -1.65 28.38
C ILE A 420 16.81 -1.44 29.34
N LYS A 421 16.55 -0.82 30.50
CA LYS A 421 17.58 -0.55 31.52
C LYS A 421 17.46 -1.45 32.74
N GLU A 422 16.24 -1.77 33.16
CA GLU A 422 15.97 -2.60 34.34
C GLU A 422 14.65 -3.35 34.17
N VAL A 423 14.61 -4.64 34.55
CA VAL A 423 13.37 -5.44 34.63
C VAL A 423 13.21 -5.91 36.07
N LYS A 424 12.30 -5.29 36.82
CA LYS A 424 11.96 -5.70 38.19
C LYS A 424 10.80 -6.68 38.16
N SER A 425 11.14 -7.95 38.32
CA SER A 425 10.23 -9.00 38.80
C SER A 425 10.47 -9.17 40.30
N ILE A 426 9.42 -9.03 41.12
CA ILE A 426 9.55 -9.01 42.59
C ILE A 426 8.61 -10.04 43.24
N SER A 427 9.22 -10.91 44.05
CA SER A 427 8.61 -11.81 45.03
C SER A 427 7.86 -13.05 44.54
N LYS A 428 8.00 -14.13 45.32
CA LYS A 428 7.19 -15.36 45.26
C LYS A 428 5.88 -15.25 46.06
N GLN A 429 5.61 -14.09 46.68
CA GLN A 429 4.53 -13.91 47.67
C GLN A 429 3.43 -12.94 47.22
N SER A 430 3.60 -12.22 46.11
CA SER A 430 2.57 -11.38 45.47
C SER A 430 2.86 -11.30 43.96
N PRO A 431 2.17 -12.06 43.09
CA PRO A 431 2.56 -12.24 41.68
C PRO A 431 2.16 -11.08 40.73
N ASP A 432 1.57 -10.01 41.24
CA ASP A 432 0.59 -9.20 40.47
C ASP A 432 1.15 -7.98 39.73
N THR A 433 2.45 -7.67 39.88
CA THR A 433 3.08 -6.52 39.19
C THR A 433 4.47 -6.85 38.62
N VAL A 434 4.62 -6.68 37.31
CA VAL A 434 5.94 -6.57 36.64
C VAL A 434 6.21 -5.10 36.40
N THR A 435 7.42 -4.62 36.69
CA THR A 435 7.85 -3.26 36.33
C THR A 435 9.11 -3.29 35.47
N ILE A 436 9.05 -2.61 34.32
CA ILE A 436 10.18 -2.42 33.40
C ILE A 436 10.55 -0.95 33.43
N ARG A 437 11.85 -0.62 33.44
CA ARG A 437 12.34 0.74 33.24
C ARG A 437 13.10 0.82 31.93
N GLY A 438 12.69 1.77 31.11
CA GLY A 438 13.23 2.02 29.78
C GLY A 438 13.80 3.43 29.66
N GLN A 439 14.65 3.63 28.66
CA GLN A 439 15.08 4.95 28.23
C GLN A 439 15.31 4.97 26.72
N THR A 440 14.80 5.99 26.02
CA THR A 440 15.24 6.35 24.67
C THR A 440 15.61 7.84 24.62
N ASN A 441 16.04 8.36 23.46
CA ASN A 441 16.38 9.78 23.31
C ASN A 441 15.12 10.66 23.12
N GLU A 442 13.99 10.02 22.80
CA GLU A 442 12.73 10.62 22.36
C GLU A 442 11.67 10.66 23.47
N LEU A 443 11.89 9.91 24.55
CA LEU A 443 10.96 9.71 25.68
C LEU A 443 11.59 10.03 27.04
N ASP A 444 12.88 10.38 27.06
CA ASP A 444 13.76 10.24 28.21
C ASP A 444 13.57 8.87 28.88
N LYS A 445 13.48 8.83 30.21
CA LYS A 445 13.21 7.63 31.01
C LYS A 445 11.72 7.45 31.22
N PHE A 446 11.31 6.19 31.26
CA PHE A 446 9.92 5.81 31.52
C PHE A 446 9.87 4.45 32.23
N SER A 447 8.70 4.13 32.78
CA SER A 447 8.40 2.79 33.26
C SER A 447 7.14 2.21 32.61
N ILE A 448 7.11 0.89 32.51
CA ILE A 448 5.95 0.11 32.08
C ILE A 448 5.57 -0.81 33.24
N LYS A 449 4.29 -0.84 33.59
CA LYS A 449 3.73 -1.70 34.65
C LYS A 449 2.59 -2.56 34.09
N ILE A 450 2.35 -3.69 34.75
CA ILE A 450 1.11 -4.48 34.61
C ILE A 450 0.36 -4.36 35.93
N HIS A 451 -0.96 -4.23 35.88
CA HIS A 451 -1.85 -4.39 37.04
C HIS A 451 -2.99 -5.36 36.68
N LEU A 452 -3.26 -6.34 37.56
CA LEU A 452 -4.31 -7.33 37.37
C LEU A 452 -5.57 -6.88 38.13
N ASN A 453 -6.65 -6.57 37.42
CA ASN A 453 -7.91 -6.15 38.05
C ASN A 453 -8.69 -7.37 38.58
N THR A 454 -8.70 -8.47 37.82
CA THR A 454 -9.47 -9.70 38.13
C THR A 454 -8.57 -10.79 38.73
N LEU A 455 -8.31 -10.74 40.04
CA LEU A 455 -7.42 -11.67 40.75
C LEU A 455 -7.99 -13.09 40.95
N SER A 456 -9.31 -13.25 40.90
CA SER A 456 -10.04 -14.52 41.08
C SER A 456 -9.58 -15.64 40.14
N GLN A 457 -9.23 -15.32 38.90
CA GLN A 457 -8.93 -16.31 37.85
C GLN A 457 -7.45 -16.77 37.80
N GLN A 458 -6.61 -16.30 38.74
CA GLN A 458 -5.18 -16.64 38.89
C GLN A 458 -4.41 -16.80 37.56
N PRO A 459 -4.29 -15.72 36.76
CA PRO A 459 -3.63 -15.76 35.45
C PRO A 459 -2.14 -16.12 35.56
N VAL A 460 -1.61 -16.83 34.57
CA VAL A 460 -0.16 -17.08 34.48
C VAL A 460 0.50 -15.96 33.67
N VAL A 461 1.24 -15.09 34.36
CA VAL A 461 2.05 -14.03 33.75
C VAL A 461 3.47 -14.54 33.45
N ARG A 462 3.98 -14.19 32.27
CA ARG A 462 5.35 -14.46 31.79
C ARG A 462 5.91 -13.26 31.02
N THR A 463 7.22 -13.18 30.91
CA THR A 463 7.94 -12.06 30.29
C THR A 463 9.12 -12.56 29.45
N LEU A 464 9.54 -11.79 28.44
CA LEU A 464 10.73 -12.07 27.62
C LEU A 464 11.41 -10.76 27.19
N THR A 465 12.75 -10.75 27.21
CA THR A 465 13.60 -9.76 26.53
C THR A 465 14.40 -10.44 25.43
N ASP A 466 14.39 -9.88 24.22
CA ASP A 466 15.03 -10.48 23.04
C ASP A 466 15.32 -9.42 21.96
N VAL A 467 15.98 -9.81 20.87
CA VAL A 467 16.22 -8.97 19.68
C VAL A 467 15.29 -9.41 18.55
N PHE A 468 14.37 -8.52 18.15
CA PHE A 468 13.45 -8.74 17.03
C PHE A 468 13.52 -7.59 16.02
N ARG A 469 12.96 -7.84 14.82
CA ARG A 469 12.59 -6.82 13.82
C ARG A 469 11.08 -6.59 13.86
N LEU A 470 10.62 -5.34 13.78
CA LEU A 470 9.20 -5.00 13.85
C LEU A 470 8.36 -5.61 12.71
N ASP A 471 8.91 -5.70 11.50
CA ASP A 471 8.24 -6.20 10.30
C ASP A 471 8.12 -7.72 10.25
N THR A 472 8.92 -8.46 11.04
CA THR A 472 8.89 -9.93 11.08
C THR A 472 8.36 -10.50 12.39
N ILE A 473 8.15 -9.66 13.42
CA ILE A 473 7.83 -10.07 14.80
C ILE A 473 6.68 -11.09 14.92
N HIS A 474 5.60 -10.93 14.14
CA HIS A 474 4.46 -11.86 14.11
C HIS A 474 4.87 -13.25 13.60
N ARG A 475 5.51 -13.30 12.44
CA ARG A 475 6.03 -14.54 11.83
C ARG A 475 7.05 -15.23 12.75
N ASP A 476 7.89 -14.46 13.41
CA ASP A 476 8.96 -15.00 14.24
C ASP A 476 8.42 -15.56 15.57
N ILE A 477 7.41 -14.92 16.18
CA ILE A 477 6.66 -15.47 17.32
C ILE A 477 5.83 -16.70 16.90
N LEU A 478 5.14 -16.63 15.75
CA LEU A 478 4.40 -17.75 15.16
C LEU A 478 5.32 -18.97 14.93
N THR A 479 6.53 -18.74 14.43
CA THR A 479 7.56 -19.78 14.23
C THR A 479 8.04 -20.35 15.57
N LYS A 480 8.25 -19.51 16.59
CA LYS A 480 8.59 -19.97 17.95
C LYS A 480 7.46 -20.80 18.59
N LEU A 481 6.19 -20.50 18.30
CA LEU A 481 5.02 -21.27 18.77
C LEU A 481 4.84 -22.62 18.04
N THR A 482 5.07 -22.68 16.73
CA THR A 482 4.84 -23.89 15.92
C THR A 482 6.03 -24.85 15.88
N SER A 483 7.27 -24.35 15.98
CA SER A 483 8.47 -25.19 15.92
C SER A 483 8.73 -26.00 17.19
N ASN A 484 8.15 -25.61 18.33
CA ASN A 484 8.29 -26.30 19.60
C ASN A 484 6.95 -26.23 20.39
N PRO A 485 5.89 -26.90 19.89
CA PRO A 485 4.53 -26.77 20.41
C PRO A 485 4.52 -27.17 21.90
N PRO A 486 4.13 -26.26 22.81
CA PRO A 486 4.47 -26.42 24.21
C PRO A 486 3.60 -27.49 24.88
N LYS A 487 4.23 -28.36 25.69
CA LYS A 487 3.57 -29.45 26.43
C LYS A 487 2.62 -28.98 27.55
N GLN A 488 2.54 -27.67 27.77
CA GLN A 488 1.61 -26.97 28.65
C GLN A 488 1.17 -25.68 27.93
N PRO A 489 0.05 -25.04 28.30
CA PRO A 489 -0.44 -23.83 27.62
C PRO A 489 0.35 -22.55 27.95
N PHE A 490 1.66 -22.66 28.19
CA PHE A 490 2.56 -21.55 28.44
C PHE A 490 3.72 -21.65 27.46
N PHE A 491 4.26 -20.51 27.03
CA PHE A 491 5.53 -20.53 26.31
C PHE A 491 6.60 -21.15 27.22
N ILE A 492 7.40 -22.08 26.68
CA ILE A 492 8.67 -22.48 27.33
C ILE A 492 9.72 -21.42 26.99
N LEU A 493 9.51 -20.24 27.55
CA LEU A 493 10.52 -19.18 27.66
C LEU A 493 11.12 -19.31 29.07
N ALA A 494 11.80 -20.43 29.29
CA ALA A 494 12.68 -20.60 30.44
C ALA A 494 13.86 -19.62 30.29
N ASP A 495 14.36 -19.10 31.42
CA ASP A 495 15.26 -17.95 31.49
C ASP A 495 16.47 -18.05 30.54
N GLN A 496 16.35 -17.49 29.34
CA GLN A 496 17.48 -17.29 28.44
C GLN A 496 18.22 -16.04 28.89
N THR A 497 19.18 -16.25 29.80
CA THR A 497 20.26 -15.28 30.01
C THR A 497 20.91 -14.99 28.67
N LEU A 498 20.76 -13.74 28.22
CA LEU A 498 21.15 -13.29 26.89
C LEU A 498 22.64 -13.58 26.63
N LYS A 499 22.92 -14.15 25.46
CA LYS A 499 24.27 -14.19 24.91
C LYS A 499 24.49 -12.94 24.07
N ASP A 500 25.53 -12.20 24.43
CA ASP A 500 26.31 -11.31 23.56
C ASP A 500 25.55 -10.17 22.84
N SER A 501 24.31 -9.84 23.24
CA SER A 501 23.52 -8.76 22.64
C SER A 501 22.53 -8.09 23.61
N GLU A 502 22.37 -6.78 23.49
CA GLU A 502 21.40 -6.00 24.29
C GLU A 502 19.98 -6.09 23.67
N PRO A 503 18.92 -6.27 24.47
CA PRO A 503 17.57 -6.52 23.94
C PRO A 503 16.90 -5.22 23.46
N ASN A 504 16.29 -5.28 22.27
CA ASN A 504 15.52 -4.18 21.69
C ASN A 504 13.99 -4.36 21.83
N THR A 505 13.55 -5.55 22.27
CA THR A 505 12.14 -5.91 22.37
C THR A 505 11.83 -6.57 23.71
N PHE A 506 10.74 -6.14 24.33
CA PHE A 506 10.16 -6.74 25.54
C PHE A 506 8.77 -7.32 25.24
N PHE A 507 8.45 -8.47 25.81
CA PHE A 507 7.14 -9.10 25.75
C PHE A 507 6.59 -9.39 27.15
N ILE A 508 5.27 -9.29 27.25
CA ILE A 508 4.42 -9.77 28.33
C ILE A 508 3.50 -10.83 27.72
N GLN A 509 3.35 -11.98 28.38
CA GLN A 509 2.30 -12.95 28.11
C GLN A 509 1.43 -13.11 29.35
N ILE A 510 0.11 -13.09 29.18
CA ILE A 510 -0.89 -13.40 30.21
C ILE A 510 -1.73 -14.58 29.70
N THR A 511 -1.77 -15.67 30.47
CA THR A 511 -2.50 -16.90 30.10
C THR A 511 -3.61 -17.20 31.09
N LEU A 512 -4.84 -17.34 30.59
CA LEU A 512 -6.02 -17.74 31.35
C LEU A 512 -6.22 -19.25 31.20
N ARG A 513 -6.25 -20.00 32.31
CA ARG A 513 -6.35 -21.47 32.31
C ARG A 513 -7.79 -21.99 32.26
N GLN A 514 -8.66 -21.37 33.04
CA GLN A 514 -10.08 -21.70 33.17
C GLN A 514 -10.82 -20.39 33.40
N PRO A 515 -11.54 -19.86 32.41
CA PRO A 515 -12.41 -18.72 32.62
C PRO A 515 -13.63 -19.16 33.44
N VAL A 516 -13.93 -18.42 34.51
CA VAL A 516 -15.19 -18.61 35.25
C VAL A 516 -16.34 -18.04 34.39
N ALA A 517 -17.52 -18.65 34.48
CA ALA A 517 -18.71 -18.11 33.83
C ALA A 517 -19.03 -16.71 34.38
N ASP A 518 -19.54 -15.83 33.52
CA ASP A 518 -20.12 -14.53 33.86
C ASP A 518 -19.19 -13.51 34.55
N GLU A 519 -17.89 -13.82 34.72
CA GLU A 519 -16.86 -12.90 35.20
C GLU A 519 -15.83 -12.57 34.09
N ALA A 520 -15.79 -11.31 33.65
CA ALA A 520 -14.80 -10.84 32.68
C ALA A 520 -13.42 -10.70 33.33
N PHE A 521 -12.39 -11.28 32.70
CA PHE A 521 -11.02 -11.06 33.11
C PHE A 521 -10.53 -9.69 32.62
N SER A 522 -9.93 -8.90 33.51
CA SER A 522 -9.45 -7.56 33.21
C SER A 522 -8.04 -7.30 33.76
N PHE A 523 -7.23 -6.61 32.96
CA PHE A 523 -5.89 -6.15 33.34
C PHE A 523 -5.53 -4.85 32.63
N ASP A 524 -4.63 -4.09 33.26
CA ASP A 524 -4.14 -2.80 32.80
C ASP A 524 -2.66 -2.89 32.42
N ILE A 525 -2.31 -2.36 31.24
CA ILE A 525 -0.94 -2.09 30.79
C ILE A 525 -0.70 -0.59 30.88
N ILE A 526 0.20 -0.20 31.77
CA ILE A 526 0.40 1.19 32.19
C ILE A 526 1.78 1.65 31.70
N TYR A 527 1.86 2.81 31.05
CA TYR A 527 3.08 3.49 30.67
C TYR A 527 3.19 4.83 31.42
N GLN A 528 4.36 5.10 31.97
CA GLN A 528 4.62 6.29 32.80
C GLN A 528 5.93 6.97 32.42
N SER A 529 5.88 8.24 32.04
CA SER A 529 7.09 9.06 31.82
C SER A 529 7.63 9.58 33.16
N GLU A 530 8.96 9.51 33.36
CA GLU A 530 9.60 10.14 34.53
C GLU A 530 9.44 11.66 34.51
N SER A 531 9.19 12.26 33.33
CA SER A 531 8.88 13.70 33.20
C SER A 531 7.51 14.10 33.76
N SER A 532 6.61 13.14 34.00
CA SER A 532 5.26 13.35 34.56
C SER A 532 5.16 13.08 36.07
N ASP A 533 6.24 12.59 36.70
CA ASP A 533 6.25 12.15 38.11
C ASP A 533 5.86 13.24 39.13
N ARG A 534 5.97 14.53 38.77
CA ARG A 534 5.57 15.66 39.63
C ARG A 534 4.08 16.02 39.54
N GLU A 535 3.40 15.53 38.51
CA GLU A 535 2.00 15.83 38.20
C GLU A 535 1.09 14.61 38.44
N ARG A 536 1.69 13.42 38.60
CA ARG A 536 0.98 12.16 38.80
C ARG A 536 0.67 11.93 40.28
N GLU A 537 -0.60 12.11 40.66
CA GLU A 537 -1.09 11.78 42.01
C GLU A 537 -1.12 10.26 42.29
N GLN A 538 -1.54 9.46 41.29
CA GLN A 538 -1.66 8.00 41.38
C GLN A 538 -1.59 7.33 40.00
N ASP A 539 -1.46 6.00 39.96
CA ASP A 539 -1.57 5.22 38.73
C ASP A 539 -3.02 5.23 38.21
N LEU A 540 -3.21 5.38 36.89
CA LEU A 540 -4.53 5.35 36.25
C LEU A 540 -5.03 3.90 36.09
N THR A 541 -5.52 3.32 37.18
CA THR A 541 -6.05 1.94 37.26
C THR A 541 -7.36 1.87 38.06
N GLY A 542 -7.85 0.65 38.34
CA GLY A 542 -8.98 0.41 39.25
C GLY A 542 -10.23 1.24 38.93
N LEU A 543 -10.77 1.91 39.97
CA LEU A 543 -11.90 2.83 39.89
C LEU A 543 -11.54 4.16 39.19
N TYR A 544 -10.34 4.70 39.41
CA TYR A 544 -9.93 5.99 38.85
C TYR A 544 -9.90 5.95 37.30
N PHE A 545 -9.49 4.82 36.72
CA PHE A 545 -9.63 4.56 35.28
C PHE A 545 -11.11 4.55 34.82
N ASN A 546 -12.02 3.96 35.60
CA ASN A 546 -13.44 3.88 35.23
C ASN A 546 -14.12 5.25 35.25
N ASP A 547 -13.87 6.05 36.29
CA ASP A 547 -14.44 7.40 36.41
C ASP A 547 -13.94 8.31 35.28
N GLU A 548 -12.65 8.23 34.95
CA GLU A 548 -12.04 8.95 33.83
C GLU A 548 -12.60 8.50 32.46
N LEU A 549 -12.79 7.18 32.26
CA LEU A 549 -13.40 6.64 31.04
C LEU A 549 -14.83 7.18 30.84
N VAL A 550 -15.67 7.12 31.88
CA VAL A 550 -17.05 7.62 31.84
C VAL A 550 -17.08 9.14 31.60
N ARG A 551 -16.16 9.89 32.22
CA ARG A 551 -16.00 11.33 32.00
C ARG A 551 -15.63 11.65 30.56
N LEU A 552 -14.72 10.87 29.95
CA LEU A 552 -14.26 11.06 28.57
C LEU A 552 -15.32 10.63 27.54
N GLN A 553 -16.03 9.52 27.76
CA GLN A 553 -17.20 9.14 26.94
C GLN A 553 -18.27 10.22 26.95
N LYS A 554 -18.61 10.76 28.12
CA LYS A 554 -19.58 11.86 28.25
C LYS A 554 -19.14 13.13 27.49
N GLN A 555 -17.85 13.49 27.58
CA GLN A 555 -17.29 14.61 26.79
C GLN A 555 -17.32 14.33 25.28
N PHE A 556 -17.05 13.09 24.86
CA PHE A 556 -17.17 12.68 23.46
C PHE A 556 -18.60 12.84 22.96
N ASP A 557 -19.59 12.28 23.66
CA ASP A 557 -21.00 12.32 23.22
C ASP A 557 -21.55 13.76 23.18
N GLN A 558 -21.12 14.61 24.12
CA GLN A 558 -21.43 16.05 24.10
C GLN A 558 -20.81 16.75 22.87
N ARG A 559 -19.53 16.50 22.56
CA ARG A 559 -18.84 17.05 21.38
C ARG A 559 -19.49 16.54 20.08
N PHE A 560 -19.82 15.25 20.01
CA PHE A 560 -20.44 14.60 18.87
C PHE A 560 -21.83 15.16 18.57
N GLU A 561 -22.70 15.28 19.57
CA GLU A 561 -24.04 15.86 19.37
C GLU A 561 -23.97 17.35 19.03
N THR A 562 -23.05 18.11 19.64
CA THR A 562 -22.86 19.55 19.33
C THR A 562 -22.50 19.76 17.85
N ILE A 563 -21.63 18.90 17.30
CA ILE A 563 -21.14 18.99 15.93
C ILE A 563 -22.16 18.44 14.92
N PHE A 564 -22.65 17.22 15.13
CA PHE A 564 -23.44 16.49 14.12
C PHE A 564 -24.96 16.60 14.31
N GLN A 565 -25.42 16.98 15.51
CA GLN A 565 -26.81 17.34 15.85
C GLN A 565 -27.85 16.28 15.45
N LEU A 566 -27.46 15.00 15.45
CA LEU A 566 -28.26 13.90 14.90
C LEU A 566 -29.58 13.70 15.65
N LYS A 567 -29.67 14.01 16.95
CA LYS A 567 -30.92 13.91 17.72
C LYS A 567 -31.96 14.95 17.29
N THR A 568 -31.55 16.01 16.60
CA THR A 568 -32.47 16.99 15.98
C THR A 568 -32.97 16.57 14.60
N LYS A 569 -32.35 15.56 13.97
CA LYS A 569 -32.63 15.15 12.59
C LYS A 569 -33.77 14.14 12.54
N GLN A 570 -34.68 14.34 11.59
CA GLN A 570 -35.83 13.44 11.39
C GLN A 570 -35.39 11.99 11.15
N ASN A 571 -36.07 11.04 11.81
CA ASN A 571 -35.87 9.60 11.72
C ASN A 571 -34.52 9.06 12.24
N MET A 572 -33.75 9.85 13.00
CA MET A 572 -32.61 9.33 13.75
C MET A 572 -33.06 8.69 15.08
N ASP A 573 -32.55 7.50 15.34
CA ASP A 573 -32.69 6.75 16.58
C ASP A 573 -31.28 6.41 17.12
N GLU A 574 -31.19 5.88 18.35
CA GLU A 574 -29.89 5.59 18.95
C GLU A 574 -29.10 4.55 18.15
N THR A 575 -29.75 3.62 17.41
CA THR A 575 -29.07 2.71 16.48
C THR A 575 -28.34 3.45 15.36
N LYS A 576 -28.98 4.45 14.74
CA LYS A 576 -28.34 5.31 13.73
C LYS A 576 -27.26 6.20 14.33
N ILE A 577 -27.47 6.72 15.54
CA ILE A 577 -26.46 7.54 16.25
C ILE A 577 -25.23 6.69 16.59
N ASN A 578 -25.43 5.46 17.08
CA ASN A 578 -24.38 4.47 17.33
C ASN A 578 -23.61 4.12 16.05
N PHE A 579 -24.30 3.88 14.93
CA PHE A 579 -23.67 3.65 13.63
C PHE A 579 -22.78 4.85 13.21
N ALA A 580 -23.29 6.08 13.33
CA ALA A 580 -22.53 7.29 13.01
C ALA A 580 -21.32 7.51 13.95
N ARG A 581 -21.49 7.26 15.26
CA ARG A 581 -20.42 7.31 16.26
C ARG A 581 -19.29 6.34 15.91
N SER A 582 -19.60 5.05 15.80
CA SER A 582 -18.61 4.02 15.47
C SER A 582 -17.94 4.26 14.13
N THR A 583 -18.66 4.80 13.14
CA THR A 583 -18.09 5.14 11.83
C THR A 583 -17.06 6.28 11.93
N LEU A 584 -17.37 7.36 12.66
CA LEU A 584 -16.40 8.42 12.95
C LEU A 584 -15.20 7.88 13.74
N SER A 585 -15.45 7.15 14.83
CA SER A 585 -14.37 6.63 15.68
C SER A 585 -13.45 5.64 14.95
N ASN A 586 -13.95 4.88 13.96
CA ASN A 586 -13.10 4.04 13.12
C ASN A 586 -12.34 4.79 12.02
N LEU A 587 -12.78 5.99 11.60
CA LEU A 587 -11.93 6.87 10.77
C LEU A 587 -10.79 7.46 11.62
N ILE A 588 -11.12 8.02 12.78
CA ILE A 588 -10.16 8.67 13.68
C ILE A 588 -9.15 7.65 14.25
N GLY A 589 -9.62 6.48 14.68
CA GLY A 589 -8.78 5.34 15.09
C GLY A 589 -8.07 4.61 13.93
N GLY A 590 -8.26 5.06 12.69
CA GLY A 590 -7.43 4.68 11.54
C GLY A 590 -6.20 5.58 11.34
N ILE A 591 -6.15 6.75 11.98
CA ILE A 591 -5.05 7.70 11.82
C ILE A 591 -3.72 7.09 12.30
N SER A 592 -2.68 7.25 11.49
CA SER A 592 -1.43 6.50 11.58
C SER A 592 -0.21 7.38 11.31
N TYR A 593 0.95 6.96 11.82
CA TYR A 593 2.22 7.70 11.70
C TYR A 593 3.32 6.82 11.10
N PHE A 594 3.63 7.05 9.82
CA PHE A 594 4.59 6.28 9.03
C PHE A 594 5.90 7.04 8.85
N THR A 595 7.03 6.34 8.80
CA THR A 595 8.37 6.93 8.66
C THR A 595 9.26 6.09 7.73
N GLY A 596 10.12 6.75 6.94
CA GLY A 596 11.08 6.08 6.05
C GLY A 596 11.13 6.68 4.65
N GLN A 597 11.33 5.82 3.64
CA GLN A 597 11.48 6.19 2.23
C GLN A 597 10.58 5.31 1.34
N SER A 598 9.90 5.94 0.36
CA SER A 598 9.22 5.27 -0.76
C SER A 598 10.18 4.94 -1.90
N LEU A 599 9.78 4.06 -2.82
CA LEU A 599 10.48 3.81 -4.09
C LEU A 599 9.80 4.56 -5.23
N VAL A 600 10.58 5.27 -6.06
CA VAL A 600 10.07 6.14 -7.13
C VAL A 600 10.81 5.92 -8.45
N ALA A 601 10.15 6.12 -9.59
CA ALA A 601 10.77 5.98 -10.91
C ALA A 601 10.16 6.90 -11.96
N LYS A 602 11.00 7.52 -12.81
CA LYS A 602 10.56 8.25 -14.00
C LYS A 602 9.94 7.31 -15.05
N PRO A 603 9.18 7.84 -16.02
CA PRO A 603 8.80 7.09 -17.22
C PRO A 603 10.01 6.40 -17.89
N GLY A 604 9.91 5.08 -18.09
CA GLY A 604 10.96 4.28 -18.72
C GLY A 604 12.20 3.95 -17.86
N GLN A 605 12.28 4.44 -16.62
CA GLN A 605 13.38 4.15 -15.70
C GLN A 605 13.31 2.70 -15.20
N LYS A 606 14.36 1.90 -15.47
CA LYS A 606 14.40 0.46 -15.16
C LYS A 606 14.65 0.12 -13.68
N THR A 607 15.25 1.04 -12.93
CA THR A 607 15.66 0.85 -11.53
C THR A 607 15.14 2.03 -10.71
N PRO A 608 14.25 1.81 -9.72
CA PRO A 608 13.69 2.90 -8.93
C PRO A 608 14.75 3.57 -8.06
N ASP A 609 14.62 4.88 -7.89
CA ASP A 609 15.33 5.63 -6.87
C ASP A 609 14.64 5.46 -5.51
N GLN A 610 15.39 5.66 -4.43
CA GLN A 610 14.80 5.94 -3.13
C GLN A 610 14.39 7.41 -3.06
N TYR A 611 13.18 7.67 -2.57
CA TYR A 611 12.72 9.01 -2.20
C TYR A 611 13.50 9.53 -0.98
N PHE A 612 13.41 10.83 -0.68
CA PHE A 612 13.98 11.38 0.55
C PHE A 612 13.27 10.81 1.78
N THR A 613 14.01 10.67 2.90
CA THR A 613 13.44 10.20 4.16
C THR A 613 12.42 11.20 4.69
N THR A 614 11.23 10.73 5.03
CA THR A 614 10.13 11.56 5.50
C THR A 614 9.25 10.83 6.52
N SER A 615 8.36 11.57 7.16
CA SER A 615 7.27 11.07 7.98
C SER A 615 5.92 11.41 7.34
N LEU A 616 4.87 10.68 7.72
CA LEU A 616 3.51 10.99 7.33
C LEU A 616 2.53 10.67 8.47
N TYR A 617 1.84 11.69 8.96
CA TYR A 617 0.64 11.59 9.77
C TYR A 617 -0.59 11.67 8.83
N THR A 618 -1.45 10.64 8.82
CA THR A 618 -2.54 10.51 7.83
C THR A 618 -3.61 9.54 8.33
N ALA A 619 -4.85 9.70 7.88
CA ALA A 619 -5.83 8.61 7.91
C ALA A 619 -5.49 7.52 6.87
N VAL A 620 -6.18 6.38 6.95
CA VAL A 620 -6.00 5.24 6.04
C VAL A 620 -7.36 4.75 5.53
N PRO A 621 -7.52 4.32 4.26
CA PRO A 621 -8.84 3.91 3.74
C PRO A 621 -9.43 2.67 4.42
N SER A 622 -8.58 1.71 4.81
CA SER A 622 -8.97 0.46 5.46
C SER A 622 -7.82 -0.13 6.28
N ARG A 623 -8.09 -0.50 7.53
CA ARG A 623 -7.10 -1.10 8.46
C ARG A 623 -6.58 -2.46 8.02
N SER A 624 -7.41 -3.24 7.32
CA SER A 624 -7.12 -4.63 6.96
C SER A 624 -6.35 -4.78 5.64
N PHE A 625 -6.60 -3.89 4.67
CA PHE A 625 -6.10 -4.02 3.29
C PHE A 625 -5.30 -2.80 2.80
N PHE A 626 -5.67 -1.60 3.26
CA PHE A 626 -5.06 -0.33 2.86
C PHE A 626 -4.49 0.49 4.03
N PRO A 627 -3.74 -0.07 5.00
CA PRO A 627 -3.29 0.68 6.18
C PRO A 627 -2.05 1.54 5.87
N ARG A 628 -2.23 2.54 4.99
CA ARG A 628 -1.22 3.47 4.48
C ARG A 628 -1.89 4.70 3.84
N GLY A 629 -1.14 5.78 3.66
CA GLY A 629 -1.66 7.02 3.06
C GLY A 629 -1.92 6.88 1.55
N PHE A 630 -3.10 7.32 1.10
CA PHE A 630 -3.46 7.45 -0.31
C PHE A 630 -3.90 8.90 -0.60
N LEU A 631 -3.30 9.50 -1.63
CA LEU A 631 -3.35 10.96 -1.86
C LEU A 631 -4.75 11.51 -2.13
N TRP A 632 -5.60 10.75 -2.82
CA TRP A 632 -6.94 11.19 -3.21
C TRP A 632 -8.03 10.78 -2.19
N ASP A 633 -7.85 9.68 -1.49
CA ASP A 633 -8.69 9.27 -0.36
C ASP A 633 -8.62 10.31 0.78
N GLU A 634 -7.44 10.85 1.06
CA GLU A 634 -7.21 11.68 2.25
C GLU A 634 -7.97 13.00 2.26
N GLY A 635 -8.24 13.61 1.09
CA GLY A 635 -9.13 14.77 0.99
C GLY A 635 -10.58 14.44 1.36
N PHE A 636 -11.06 13.23 1.06
CA PHE A 636 -12.37 12.76 1.50
C PHE A 636 -12.39 12.39 2.99
N HIS A 637 -11.32 11.82 3.53
CA HIS A 637 -11.16 11.58 4.97
C HIS A 637 -11.30 12.90 5.75
N ASN A 638 -10.56 13.93 5.31
CA ASN A 638 -10.45 15.17 6.06
C ASN A 638 -11.69 16.08 5.99
N LEU A 639 -12.65 15.83 5.09
CA LEU A 639 -13.96 16.48 5.19
C LEU A 639 -14.69 16.14 6.49
N LEU A 640 -14.60 14.89 6.97
CA LEU A 640 -15.18 14.48 8.27
C LEU A 640 -14.23 14.84 9.43
N ILE A 641 -12.93 14.59 9.29
CA ILE A 641 -11.95 14.87 10.36
C ILE A 641 -11.95 16.37 10.71
N ALA A 642 -11.97 17.28 9.73
CA ALA A 642 -11.96 18.72 9.99
C ALA A 642 -13.23 19.24 10.69
N ARG A 643 -14.36 18.51 10.60
CA ARG A 643 -15.59 18.82 11.34
C ARG A 643 -15.51 18.32 12.79
N TRP A 644 -14.80 17.22 13.05
CA TRP A 644 -14.53 16.72 14.40
C TRP A 644 -13.42 17.52 15.12
N ASN A 645 -12.27 17.69 14.45
CA ASN A 645 -11.07 18.32 14.97
C ASN A 645 -10.20 18.90 13.84
N GLN A 646 -10.19 20.23 13.69
CA GLN A 646 -9.41 20.92 12.66
C GLN A 646 -7.90 20.75 12.84
N ASN A 647 -7.40 20.63 14.08
CA ASN A 647 -5.95 20.53 14.35
C ASN A 647 -5.37 19.22 13.78
N ILE A 648 -6.11 18.13 13.87
CA ILE A 648 -5.74 16.85 13.25
C ILE A 648 -5.62 17.01 11.73
N THR A 649 -6.61 17.61 11.08
CA THR A 649 -6.55 17.87 9.63
C THR A 649 -5.42 18.83 9.24
N ILE A 650 -5.17 19.87 10.04
CA ILE A 650 -4.05 20.81 9.85
C ILE A 650 -2.72 20.05 9.87
N ASP A 651 -2.49 19.19 10.86
CA ASP A 651 -1.24 18.41 10.96
C ASP A 651 -1.11 17.34 9.86
N ILE A 652 -2.21 16.75 9.39
CA ILE A 652 -2.23 15.87 8.21
C ILE A 652 -1.83 16.66 6.95
N LEU A 653 -2.44 17.82 6.70
CA LEU A 653 -2.14 18.67 5.54
C LEU A 653 -0.68 19.15 5.56
N LYS A 654 -0.15 19.57 6.73
CA LYS A 654 1.28 19.92 6.90
C LYS A 654 2.19 18.77 6.47
N HIS A 655 1.94 17.55 6.97
CA HIS A 655 2.75 16.37 6.62
C HIS A 655 2.67 16.03 5.12
N TRP A 656 1.47 15.99 4.54
CA TRP A 656 1.29 15.64 3.12
C TRP A 656 2.00 16.61 2.18
N PHE A 657 1.90 17.92 2.42
CA PHE A 657 2.59 18.90 1.57
C PHE A 657 4.11 18.95 1.84
N ASP A 658 4.57 18.63 3.05
CA ASP A 658 6.00 18.48 3.35
C ASP A 658 6.67 17.26 2.67
N MET A 659 5.90 16.38 2.02
CA MET A 659 6.38 15.30 1.14
C MET A 659 6.54 15.71 -0.34
N LEU A 660 6.23 16.95 -0.73
CA LEU A 660 6.45 17.43 -2.11
C LEU A 660 7.93 17.33 -2.51
N ASN A 661 8.21 16.87 -3.73
CA ASN A 661 9.53 17.07 -4.33
C ASN A 661 9.68 18.49 -4.90
N ASP A 662 10.91 18.86 -5.22
CA ASP A 662 11.29 20.10 -5.90
C ASP A 662 10.60 20.34 -7.26
N ASN A 663 10.03 19.30 -7.87
CA ASN A 663 9.27 19.36 -9.11
C ASN A 663 7.76 19.60 -8.90
N GLY A 664 7.27 19.50 -7.65
CA GLY A 664 5.87 19.71 -7.28
C GLY A 664 5.00 18.44 -7.29
N TRP A 665 5.60 17.25 -7.32
CA TRP A 665 4.90 15.97 -7.28
C TRP A 665 4.83 15.39 -5.86
N ILE A 666 3.77 14.61 -5.61
CA ILE A 666 3.58 13.78 -4.41
C ILE A 666 3.22 12.37 -4.92
N PRO A 667 3.81 11.28 -4.39
CA PRO A 667 3.41 9.93 -4.77
C PRO A 667 1.94 9.65 -4.39
N ARG A 668 1.19 8.95 -5.25
CA ARG A 668 -0.24 8.66 -5.01
C ARG A 668 -0.51 7.74 -3.83
N GLU A 669 0.43 6.85 -3.54
CA GLU A 669 0.34 5.80 -2.52
C GLU A 669 1.66 5.78 -1.74
N ILE A 670 1.58 5.95 -0.41
CA ILE A 670 2.73 6.27 0.43
C ILE A 670 3.15 5.06 1.25
N ILE A 671 4.33 4.50 0.92
CA ILE A 671 4.80 3.21 1.43
C ILE A 671 6.14 3.42 2.16
N LEU A 672 6.05 3.95 3.38
CA LEU A 672 7.21 4.28 4.21
C LEU A 672 7.48 3.17 5.25
N GLY A 673 8.71 2.64 5.25
CA GLY A 673 9.17 1.62 6.18
C GLY A 673 8.84 0.17 5.76
N ASP A 674 9.50 -0.79 6.40
CA ASP A 674 9.34 -2.22 6.06
C ASP A 674 7.96 -2.78 6.46
N GLU A 675 7.38 -2.30 7.56
CA GLU A 675 6.02 -2.70 8.00
C GLU A 675 4.95 -2.33 6.95
N ALA A 676 5.06 -1.15 6.31
CA ALA A 676 4.17 -0.78 5.21
C ALA A 676 4.46 -1.58 3.94
N ARG A 677 5.74 -1.77 3.57
CA ARG A 677 6.15 -2.57 2.40
C ARG A 677 5.66 -4.02 2.47
N ALA A 678 5.68 -4.64 3.64
CA ALA A 678 5.23 -6.02 3.85
C ALA A 678 3.74 -6.24 3.53
N ARG A 679 2.94 -5.17 3.42
CA ARG A 679 1.51 -5.21 3.08
C ARG A 679 1.20 -4.85 1.62
N VAL A 680 2.21 -4.66 0.75
CA VAL A 680 2.02 -4.24 -0.65
C VAL A 680 2.69 -5.22 -1.64
N PRO A 681 1.96 -5.74 -2.65
CA PRO A 681 2.58 -6.52 -3.73
C PRO A 681 3.65 -5.73 -4.47
N SER A 682 4.76 -6.37 -4.81
CA SER A 682 5.98 -5.77 -5.36
C SER A 682 5.77 -4.81 -6.54
N GLU A 683 4.81 -5.13 -7.40
CA GLU A 683 4.39 -4.42 -8.59
C GLU A 683 3.75 -3.04 -8.31
N PHE A 684 3.21 -2.82 -7.10
CA PHE A 684 2.60 -1.55 -6.68
C PHE A 684 3.51 -0.71 -5.76
N VAL A 685 4.68 -1.22 -5.36
CA VAL A 685 5.59 -0.50 -4.46
C VAL A 685 6.26 0.70 -5.14
N ILE A 686 6.51 0.63 -6.45
CA ILE A 686 7.17 1.69 -7.22
C ILE A 686 6.15 2.74 -7.66
N GLN A 687 6.36 3.98 -7.24
CA GLN A 687 5.52 5.13 -7.62
C GLN A 687 6.14 5.89 -8.81
N HIS A 688 5.34 6.28 -9.80
CA HIS A 688 5.86 6.92 -11.02
C HIS A 688 5.68 8.44 -11.04
N THR A 689 6.73 9.21 -11.36
CA THR A 689 6.73 10.69 -11.21
C THR A 689 5.83 11.44 -12.19
N ASN A 690 5.33 10.78 -13.23
CA ASN A 690 4.30 11.31 -14.14
C ASN A 690 2.87 10.93 -13.73
N ASN A 691 2.70 10.01 -12.77
CA ASN A 691 1.39 9.55 -12.33
C ASN A 691 0.81 10.52 -11.29
N ALA A 692 -0.29 11.16 -11.68
CA ALA A 692 -1.09 12.05 -10.84
C ALA A 692 -2.15 11.29 -10.03
N ASN A 693 -2.89 12.01 -9.18
CA ASN A 693 -4.17 11.54 -8.65
C ASN A 693 -5.17 12.71 -8.52
N PRO A 694 -6.47 12.47 -8.27
CA PRO A 694 -7.43 13.54 -7.99
C PRO A 694 -6.96 14.42 -6.83
N PRO A 695 -6.85 15.75 -6.99
CA PRO A 695 -6.29 16.63 -5.96
C PRO A 695 -7.33 16.99 -4.89
N THR A 696 -7.89 15.98 -4.23
CA THR A 696 -9.09 16.10 -3.35
C THR A 696 -8.88 16.96 -2.11
N PHE A 697 -7.64 17.22 -1.68
CA PHE A 697 -7.34 18.18 -0.61
C PHE A 697 -7.95 19.57 -0.85
N PHE A 698 -8.19 19.96 -2.11
CA PHE A 698 -8.92 21.19 -2.41
C PHE A 698 -10.35 21.21 -1.82
N LEU A 699 -11.04 20.07 -1.71
CA LEU A 699 -12.35 19.98 -1.02
C LEU A 699 -12.22 20.36 0.46
N THR A 700 -11.24 19.78 1.15
CA THR A 700 -10.93 20.08 2.55
C THR A 700 -10.54 21.54 2.75
N ILE A 701 -9.71 22.08 1.84
CA ILE A 701 -9.22 23.46 1.93
C ILE A 701 -10.35 24.47 1.68
N ASP A 702 -11.29 24.20 0.77
CA ASP A 702 -12.48 25.07 0.57
C ASP A 702 -13.38 25.10 1.82
N TYR A 703 -13.53 23.97 2.52
CA TYR A 703 -14.21 23.92 3.81
C TYR A 703 -13.47 24.75 4.88
N LEU A 704 -12.17 24.52 5.07
CA LEU A 704 -11.36 25.22 6.08
C LEU A 704 -11.28 26.74 5.83
N LEU A 705 -11.33 27.17 4.57
CA LEU A 705 -11.38 28.60 4.20
C LEU A 705 -12.66 29.29 4.67
N LYS A 706 -13.80 28.58 4.66
CA LYS A 706 -15.10 29.15 5.06
C LYS A 706 -15.23 29.26 6.57
N THR A 707 -14.67 28.33 7.34
CA THR A 707 -14.75 28.35 8.80
C THR A 707 -13.92 29.46 9.46
N ASN A 708 -12.95 30.06 8.74
CA ASN A 708 -11.98 31.07 9.19
C ASN A 708 -11.07 30.67 10.37
N GLN A 709 -11.43 29.68 11.17
CA GLN A 709 -10.67 29.18 12.33
C GLN A 709 -9.30 28.61 11.92
N ALA A 710 -9.21 28.03 10.73
CA ALA A 710 -7.98 27.47 10.17
C ALA A 710 -7.10 28.49 9.42
N ASN A 711 -7.41 29.80 9.45
CA ASN A 711 -6.66 30.81 8.70
C ASN A 711 -5.15 30.84 9.02
N HIS A 712 -4.75 30.37 10.21
CA HIS A 712 -3.35 30.23 10.62
C HIS A 712 -2.57 29.13 9.85
N LEU A 713 -3.24 28.17 9.19
CA LEU A 713 -2.62 27.21 8.28
C LEU A 713 -2.14 27.89 6.98
N PHE A 714 -2.88 28.88 6.50
CA PHE A 714 -2.73 29.49 5.16
C PHE A 714 -1.58 30.50 5.08
N THR A 715 -0.45 30.14 5.68
CA THR A 715 0.84 30.81 5.57
C THR A 715 1.35 30.82 4.13
N LEU A 716 2.22 31.78 3.80
CA LEU A 716 2.82 31.87 2.47
C LEU A 716 3.57 30.56 2.05
N PRO A 717 4.35 29.87 2.91
CA PRO A 717 4.94 28.58 2.57
C PRO A 717 3.91 27.49 2.25
N PHE A 718 2.78 27.43 2.96
CA PHE A 718 1.70 26.48 2.66
C PHE A 718 1.07 26.76 1.28
N ILE A 719 0.75 28.03 1.01
CA ILE A 719 0.17 28.43 -0.28
C ILE A 719 1.17 28.23 -1.43
N GLN A 720 2.46 28.47 -1.22
CA GLN A 720 3.52 28.18 -2.19
C GLN A 720 3.68 26.67 -2.47
N ARG A 721 3.52 25.80 -1.45
CA ARG A 721 3.46 24.34 -1.66
C ARG A 721 2.26 23.94 -2.52
N LEU A 722 1.08 24.48 -2.22
CA LEU A 722 -0.17 24.21 -2.94
C LEU A 722 -0.12 24.72 -4.39
N GLU A 723 0.42 25.92 -4.62
CA GLU A 723 0.74 26.47 -5.94
C GLU A 723 1.69 25.54 -6.70
N LYS A 724 2.79 25.11 -6.07
CA LYS A 724 3.80 24.26 -6.71
C LYS A 724 3.22 22.90 -7.16
N TRP A 725 2.33 22.32 -6.34
CA TRP A 725 1.57 21.11 -6.67
C TRP A 725 0.62 21.33 -7.84
N TYR A 726 -0.24 22.36 -7.78
CA TYR A 726 -1.16 22.73 -8.86
C TYR A 726 -0.43 22.99 -10.19
N GLN A 727 0.70 23.71 -10.14
CA GLN A 727 1.50 23.99 -11.33
C GLN A 727 2.23 22.74 -11.87
N TRP A 728 2.43 21.68 -11.07
CA TRP A 728 2.87 20.39 -11.58
C TRP A 728 1.79 19.70 -12.43
N TYR A 729 0.50 19.80 -12.08
CA TYR A 729 -0.59 19.32 -12.96
C TYR A 729 -0.61 20.09 -14.28
N ASN A 730 -0.52 21.42 -14.25
CA ASN A 730 -0.46 22.24 -15.48
C ASN A 730 0.73 21.91 -16.39
N ARG A 731 1.88 21.53 -15.83
CA ARG A 731 3.05 21.09 -16.62
C ARG A 731 2.92 19.67 -17.16
N THR A 732 2.40 18.73 -16.37
CA THR A 732 2.53 17.29 -16.67
C THR A 732 1.26 16.65 -17.23
N GLN A 733 0.08 17.12 -16.84
CA GLN A 733 -1.22 16.52 -17.19
C GLN A 733 -2.02 17.36 -18.21
N VAL A 734 -1.43 18.40 -18.81
CA VAL A 734 -2.06 19.21 -19.87
C VAL A 734 -2.49 18.35 -21.06
N GLY A 735 -3.64 18.67 -21.66
CA GLY A 735 -4.19 18.00 -22.83
C GLY A 735 -3.59 18.50 -24.16
N PRO A 736 -4.09 18.01 -25.31
CA PRO A 736 -3.57 18.38 -26.63
C PRO A 736 -3.96 19.81 -27.07
N THR A 737 -5.00 20.39 -26.47
CA THR A 737 -5.56 21.70 -26.83
C THR A 737 -5.67 22.61 -25.60
N PRO A 738 -5.69 23.95 -25.77
CA PRO A 738 -5.86 24.88 -24.65
C PRO A 738 -7.03 24.52 -23.73
N PHE A 739 -6.86 24.72 -22.42
CA PHE A 739 -7.90 24.50 -21.39
C PHE A 739 -8.43 23.06 -21.28
N THR A 740 -7.67 22.08 -21.80
CA THR A 740 -7.94 20.65 -21.66
C THR A 740 -6.84 19.96 -20.87
N PHE A 741 -7.18 18.81 -20.27
CA PHE A 741 -6.27 18.01 -19.45
C PHE A 741 -6.44 16.52 -19.79
N ARG A 742 -5.42 15.72 -19.49
CA ARG A 742 -5.37 14.29 -19.75
C ARG A 742 -4.47 13.57 -18.75
N TRP A 743 -5.06 12.77 -17.88
CA TRP A 743 -4.38 11.77 -17.06
C TRP A 743 -3.31 10.99 -17.84
N ARG A 744 -2.06 11.00 -17.36
CA ARG A 744 -0.99 10.13 -17.89
C ARG A 744 -1.10 8.71 -17.32
N GLY A 745 -0.37 7.75 -17.90
CA GLY A 745 -0.22 6.39 -17.36
C GLY A 745 -1.17 5.31 -17.90
N ARG A 746 -2.05 5.62 -18.87
CA ARG A 746 -2.84 4.59 -19.58
C ARG A 746 -1.95 3.71 -20.47
N ASN A 747 -2.23 2.41 -20.54
CA ASN A 747 -1.47 1.46 -21.36
C ASN A 747 -2.04 1.33 -22.79
N ALA A 748 -1.50 2.09 -23.74
CA ALA A 748 -1.93 2.03 -25.15
C ALA A 748 -1.70 0.66 -25.82
N SER A 749 -0.70 -0.10 -25.38
CA SER A 749 -0.30 -1.38 -25.98
C SER A 749 -0.99 -2.60 -25.35
N SER A 750 -2.05 -2.39 -24.57
CA SER A 750 -2.71 -3.47 -23.81
C SER A 750 -3.63 -4.31 -24.70
N ILE A 751 -3.21 -5.56 -24.98
CA ILE A 751 -4.03 -6.56 -25.68
C ILE A 751 -4.84 -7.46 -24.73
N TYR A 752 -4.67 -7.34 -23.42
CA TYR A 752 -5.35 -8.17 -22.43
C TYR A 752 -6.53 -7.45 -21.74
N GLU A 753 -6.54 -6.12 -21.77
CA GLU A 753 -7.56 -5.27 -21.17
C GLU A 753 -8.63 -4.88 -22.18
N LEU A 754 -9.91 -5.10 -21.84
CA LEU A 754 -11.08 -4.71 -22.64
C LEU A 754 -11.16 -3.19 -22.87
N ASN A 755 -10.78 -2.41 -21.87
CA ASN A 755 -10.54 -0.98 -21.95
C ASN A 755 -9.32 -0.64 -21.06
N PRO A 756 -8.23 -0.03 -21.56
CA PRO A 756 -7.03 0.19 -20.76
C PRO A 756 -7.27 1.05 -19.51
N LYS A 757 -6.79 0.60 -18.34
CA LYS A 757 -7.03 1.27 -17.05
C LYS A 757 -6.47 2.71 -16.99
N THR A 758 -7.05 3.51 -16.10
CA THR A 758 -6.65 4.90 -15.80
C THR A 758 -6.45 5.09 -14.29
N LEU A 759 -5.51 4.32 -13.71
CA LEU A 759 -5.21 4.27 -12.27
C LEU A 759 -4.90 5.65 -11.65
N THR A 760 -4.34 6.55 -12.47
CA THR A 760 -4.06 7.94 -12.12
C THR A 760 -5.31 8.78 -11.88
N SER A 761 -6.48 8.36 -12.34
CA SER A 761 -7.74 9.05 -12.05
C SER A 761 -8.43 8.61 -10.76
N GLY A 762 -7.97 7.53 -10.11
CA GLY A 762 -8.69 6.88 -8.99
C GLY A 762 -9.92 6.06 -9.40
N LEU A 763 -10.48 6.33 -10.59
CA LEU A 763 -11.53 5.52 -11.21
C LEU A 763 -10.92 4.45 -12.14
N ASP A 764 -10.14 3.54 -11.56
CA ASP A 764 -9.19 2.63 -12.21
C ASP A 764 -9.63 1.98 -13.54
N ASP A 765 -10.77 1.29 -13.56
CA ASP A 765 -11.31 0.61 -14.75
C ASP A 765 -12.48 1.36 -15.40
N TYR A 766 -12.79 2.59 -14.98
CA TYR A 766 -13.86 3.38 -15.58
C TYR A 766 -13.61 3.55 -17.08
N PRO A 767 -14.58 3.18 -17.95
CA PRO A 767 -14.38 3.23 -19.38
C PRO A 767 -14.02 4.62 -19.93
N ARG A 768 -12.85 4.74 -20.57
CA ARG A 768 -12.42 5.92 -21.33
C ARG A 768 -12.21 5.52 -22.81
N ALA A 769 -11.55 6.36 -23.61
CA ALA A 769 -11.27 6.07 -25.02
C ALA A 769 -10.61 4.68 -25.17
N SER A 770 -11.07 3.87 -26.14
CA SER A 770 -10.65 2.45 -26.25
C SER A 770 -9.23 2.29 -26.80
N HIS A 771 -8.71 3.33 -27.46
CA HIS A 771 -7.35 3.42 -27.94
C HIS A 771 -6.69 4.65 -27.30
N PRO A 772 -5.93 4.48 -26.20
CA PRO A 772 -5.27 5.59 -25.53
C PRO A 772 -4.30 6.31 -26.46
N THR A 773 -4.33 7.65 -26.44
CA THR A 773 -3.53 8.51 -27.34
C THR A 773 -3.17 9.82 -26.64
N ASP A 774 -2.19 10.55 -27.18
CA ASP A 774 -1.86 11.88 -26.64
C ASP A 774 -2.94 12.95 -26.91
N SER A 775 -3.90 12.64 -27.79
CA SER A 775 -5.05 13.46 -28.19
C SER A 775 -6.29 13.34 -27.28
N GLU A 776 -6.25 12.53 -26.21
CA GLU A 776 -7.41 12.40 -25.31
C GLU A 776 -7.69 13.68 -24.49
N ARG A 777 -8.97 13.92 -24.19
CA ARG A 777 -9.43 14.96 -23.24
C ARG A 777 -10.20 14.31 -22.10
N HIS A 778 -9.76 14.51 -20.85
CA HIS A 778 -10.37 13.94 -19.66
C HIS A 778 -11.14 15.00 -18.85
N LEU A 779 -12.46 14.83 -18.78
CA LEU A 779 -13.44 15.76 -18.21
C LEU A 779 -13.26 15.97 -16.70
N ASP A 780 -13.13 14.87 -15.97
CA ASP A 780 -12.97 14.84 -14.52
C ASP A 780 -11.76 15.67 -14.07
N LEU A 781 -10.63 15.52 -14.76
CA LEU A 781 -9.42 16.30 -14.49
C LEU A 781 -9.60 17.80 -14.80
N ARG A 782 -10.33 18.17 -15.86
CA ARG A 782 -10.65 19.57 -16.15
C ARG A 782 -11.48 20.19 -15.01
N CYS A 783 -12.46 19.46 -14.49
CA CYS A 783 -13.27 19.89 -13.34
C CYS A 783 -12.42 20.01 -12.05
N TRP A 784 -11.52 19.07 -11.76
CA TRP A 784 -10.58 19.20 -10.64
C TRP A 784 -9.68 20.44 -10.73
N MET A 785 -9.15 20.76 -11.92
CA MET A 785 -8.33 21.95 -12.14
C MET A 785 -9.13 23.26 -12.06
N THR A 786 -10.42 23.22 -12.39
CA THR A 786 -11.36 24.34 -12.19
C THR A 786 -11.54 24.65 -10.70
N LEU A 787 -11.78 23.61 -9.87
CA LEU A 787 -11.88 23.72 -8.43
C LEU A 787 -10.58 24.24 -7.80
N ALA A 788 -9.45 23.63 -8.16
CA ALA A 788 -8.13 23.95 -7.62
C ALA A 788 -7.71 25.42 -7.88
N SER A 789 -7.91 25.90 -9.12
CA SER A 789 -7.58 27.29 -9.47
C SER A 789 -8.43 28.32 -8.73
N SER A 790 -9.74 28.04 -8.54
CA SER A 790 -10.61 28.90 -7.74
C SER A 790 -10.10 29.06 -6.31
N ILE A 791 -9.74 27.95 -5.66
CA ILE A 791 -9.30 27.93 -4.26
C ILE A 791 -7.92 28.58 -4.08
N ILE A 792 -6.99 28.38 -5.01
CA ILE A 792 -5.70 29.10 -4.98
C ILE A 792 -5.91 30.61 -5.15
N GLY A 793 -6.87 31.03 -5.98
CA GLY A 793 -7.29 32.43 -6.07
C GLY A 793 -7.81 32.98 -4.75
N LYS A 794 -8.72 32.27 -4.06
CA LYS A 794 -9.21 32.63 -2.73
C LYS A 794 -8.08 32.75 -1.70
N LEU A 795 -7.13 31.80 -1.69
CA LEU A 795 -5.98 31.79 -0.79
C LEU A 795 -5.06 32.99 -0.99
N TYR A 796 -4.74 33.35 -2.24
CA TYR A 796 -3.95 34.55 -2.51
C TYR A 796 -4.70 35.85 -2.17
N SER A 797 -6.04 35.84 -2.23
CA SER A 797 -6.86 36.99 -1.82
C SER A 797 -6.72 37.27 -0.32
N ILE A 798 -6.62 36.23 0.53
CA ILE A 798 -6.38 36.38 1.97
C ILE A 798 -5.00 37.01 2.25
N LEU A 799 -4.01 36.73 1.40
CA LEU A 799 -2.68 37.34 1.46
C LEU A 799 -2.58 38.71 0.75
N ASN A 800 -3.68 39.27 0.22
CA ASN A 800 -3.70 40.48 -0.61
C ASN A 800 -2.68 40.44 -1.77
N ASN A 801 -2.46 39.26 -2.36
CA ASN A 801 -1.38 39.04 -3.33
C ASN A 801 -1.84 39.24 -4.78
N GLU A 802 -0.98 39.80 -5.64
CA GLU A 802 -1.26 40.04 -7.07
C GLU A 802 -1.72 38.79 -7.84
N LYS A 803 -1.25 37.60 -7.44
CA LYS A 803 -1.62 36.31 -8.06
C LYS A 803 -3.12 35.97 -7.94
N THR A 804 -3.84 36.61 -7.02
CA THR A 804 -5.30 36.47 -6.86
C THR A 804 -6.02 36.60 -8.20
N ASN A 805 -5.74 37.67 -8.95
CA ASN A 805 -6.40 37.94 -10.22
C ASN A 805 -6.02 36.91 -11.30
N GLN A 806 -4.77 36.44 -11.32
CA GLN A 806 -4.29 35.41 -12.24
C GLN A 806 -5.05 34.09 -12.05
N TYR A 807 -5.14 33.61 -10.81
CA TYR A 807 -5.78 32.31 -10.52
C TYR A 807 -7.32 32.38 -10.64
N LEU A 808 -7.95 33.48 -10.21
CA LEU A 808 -9.40 33.66 -10.38
C LEU A 808 -9.81 33.80 -11.85
N ALA A 809 -9.05 34.54 -12.68
CA ALA A 809 -9.32 34.64 -14.11
C ALA A 809 -9.16 33.28 -14.82
N TYR A 810 -8.16 32.48 -14.45
CA TYR A 810 -8.01 31.12 -14.99
C TYR A 810 -9.14 30.18 -14.53
N ALA A 811 -9.58 30.29 -13.28
CA ALA A 811 -10.72 29.55 -12.75
C ALA A 811 -12.02 29.92 -13.49
N GLN A 812 -12.26 31.21 -13.76
CA GLN A 812 -13.39 31.70 -14.55
C GLN A 812 -13.36 31.19 -16.00
N LEU A 813 -12.18 31.10 -16.62
CA LEU A 813 -12.01 30.55 -17.95
C LEU A 813 -12.26 29.04 -18.00
N LEU A 814 -11.86 28.30 -16.96
CA LEU A 814 -12.20 26.88 -16.85
C LEU A 814 -13.68 26.65 -16.50
N SER A 815 -14.32 27.52 -15.70
CA SER A 815 -15.74 27.39 -15.36
C SER A 815 -16.70 27.96 -16.40
N ASN A 816 -16.22 28.69 -17.41
CA ASN A 816 -17.05 29.10 -18.55
C ASN A 816 -17.74 27.88 -19.19
N ASN A 817 -19.08 27.92 -19.21
CA ASN A 817 -19.91 26.79 -19.61
C ASN A 817 -19.84 26.57 -21.14
N ASP A 818 -19.75 27.63 -21.95
CA ASP A 818 -19.68 27.53 -23.42
C ASP A 818 -18.40 26.79 -23.87
N LEU A 819 -17.27 27.08 -23.25
CA LEU A 819 -15.98 26.42 -23.48
C LEU A 819 -15.94 25.00 -22.89
N LEU A 820 -16.60 24.75 -21.76
CA LEU A 820 -16.80 23.40 -21.25
C LEU A 820 -17.62 22.56 -22.24
N ASP A 821 -18.71 23.13 -22.76
CA ASP A 821 -19.59 22.49 -23.74
C ASP A 821 -18.83 22.19 -25.05
N GLN A 822 -18.14 23.18 -25.61
CA GLN A 822 -17.31 23.03 -26.83
C GLN A 822 -16.28 21.90 -26.72
N LEU A 823 -15.73 21.66 -25.53
CA LEU A 823 -14.65 20.70 -25.30
C LEU A 823 -15.14 19.32 -24.80
N HIS A 824 -16.30 19.24 -24.16
CA HIS A 824 -16.74 18.03 -23.45
C HIS A 824 -18.22 17.68 -23.56
N TRP A 825 -19.10 18.55 -24.07
CA TRP A 825 -20.49 18.19 -24.32
C TRP A 825 -20.62 17.47 -25.66
N SER A 826 -21.42 16.41 -25.69
CA SER A 826 -21.80 15.67 -26.89
C SER A 826 -23.29 15.85 -27.13
N ASP A 827 -23.65 16.57 -28.21
CA ASP A 827 -25.05 16.71 -28.64
C ASP A 827 -25.63 15.39 -29.19
N GLU A 828 -24.77 14.49 -29.70
CA GLU A 828 -25.17 13.13 -30.14
C GLU A 828 -25.63 12.25 -28.95
N TYR A 829 -25.07 12.48 -27.76
CA TYR A 829 -25.32 11.66 -26.56
C TYR A 829 -26.01 12.41 -25.42
N GLU A 830 -26.31 13.70 -25.60
CA GLU A 830 -26.86 14.64 -24.62
C GLU A 830 -26.19 14.55 -23.23
N MET A 831 -24.86 14.49 -23.21
CA MET A 831 -24.09 14.36 -21.96
C MET A 831 -22.68 14.97 -22.07
N TYR A 832 -22.07 15.25 -20.92
CA TYR A 832 -20.63 15.49 -20.84
C TYR A 832 -19.83 14.19 -20.89
N ALA A 833 -18.72 14.18 -21.62
CA ALA A 833 -17.90 13.00 -21.88
C ALA A 833 -16.39 13.32 -21.98
N ASP A 834 -15.59 12.27 -21.86
CA ASP A 834 -14.21 12.26 -22.36
C ASP A 834 -14.21 12.22 -23.90
N TYR A 835 -13.13 12.67 -24.52
CA TYR A 835 -12.94 12.64 -25.98
C TYR A 835 -11.63 11.92 -26.33
N GLY A 836 -11.63 11.09 -27.39
CA GLY A 836 -10.43 10.39 -27.84
C GLY A 836 -10.67 9.38 -28.96
N LEU A 837 -9.64 8.60 -29.31
CA LEU A 837 -9.74 7.55 -30.33
C LEU A 837 -10.49 6.33 -29.74
N HIS A 838 -11.72 6.11 -30.20
CA HIS A 838 -12.68 5.25 -29.50
C HIS A 838 -13.55 4.41 -30.45
N THR A 839 -13.95 3.24 -29.97
CA THR A 839 -15.04 2.42 -30.49
C THR A 839 -15.70 1.67 -29.33
N ASP A 840 -17.01 1.45 -29.42
CA ASP A 840 -17.77 0.54 -28.54
C ASP A 840 -17.56 -0.94 -28.92
N TYR A 841 -17.08 -1.21 -30.14
CA TYR A 841 -17.00 -2.55 -30.72
C TYR A 841 -15.73 -3.29 -30.26
N VAL A 842 -15.62 -3.52 -28.95
CA VAL A 842 -14.54 -4.26 -28.29
C VAL A 842 -15.08 -5.46 -27.52
N GLN A 843 -14.40 -6.60 -27.62
CA GLN A 843 -14.75 -7.81 -26.85
C GLN A 843 -13.52 -8.53 -26.29
N LEU A 844 -13.72 -9.31 -25.23
CA LEU A 844 -12.71 -10.26 -24.73
C LEU A 844 -12.96 -11.63 -25.35
N GLU A 845 -12.03 -12.11 -26.16
CA GLU A 845 -12.13 -13.37 -26.89
C GLU A 845 -11.05 -14.37 -26.45
N ARG A 846 -11.43 -15.65 -26.35
CA ARG A 846 -10.52 -16.74 -25.97
C ARG A 846 -9.86 -17.35 -27.21
N VAL A 847 -8.65 -16.89 -27.51
CA VAL A 847 -7.87 -17.34 -28.67
C VAL A 847 -6.94 -18.51 -28.33
N PRO A 848 -6.66 -19.43 -29.28
CA PRO A 848 -5.68 -20.48 -29.11
C PRO A 848 -4.24 -19.96 -29.16
N ILE A 849 -3.37 -20.57 -28.36
CA ILE A 849 -1.92 -20.38 -28.46
C ILE A 849 -1.40 -21.25 -29.62
N PRO A 850 -0.53 -20.74 -30.51
CA PRO A 850 0.12 -21.56 -31.53
C PRO A 850 0.87 -22.73 -30.90
N LYS A 851 0.64 -23.95 -31.38
CA LYS A 851 1.38 -25.14 -30.93
C LYS A 851 2.86 -24.95 -31.25
N LYS A 852 3.74 -25.11 -30.26
CA LYS A 852 5.19 -25.01 -30.45
C LYS A 852 5.80 -26.23 -31.14
N SER A 853 5.12 -27.38 -31.03
CA SER A 853 5.59 -28.67 -31.50
C SER A 853 4.39 -29.53 -31.94
N PRO A 854 4.53 -30.42 -32.96
CA PRO A 854 3.48 -31.35 -33.37
C PRO A 854 3.03 -32.31 -32.26
N SER A 855 3.85 -32.51 -31.23
CA SER A 855 3.62 -33.38 -30.07
C SER A 855 2.40 -32.97 -29.20
N GLN A 856 2.06 -31.68 -29.17
CA GLN A 856 1.10 -31.14 -28.19
C GLN A 856 -0.34 -31.60 -28.49
N GLN A 857 -0.82 -32.59 -27.74
CA GLN A 857 -2.20 -33.11 -27.83
C GLN A 857 -3.26 -32.04 -27.53
N TYR A 858 -3.03 -31.18 -26.53
CA TYR A 858 -3.99 -30.18 -26.06
C TYR A 858 -3.63 -28.77 -26.52
N GLN A 859 -4.61 -28.03 -27.02
CA GLN A 859 -4.43 -26.64 -27.47
C GLN A 859 -4.71 -25.68 -26.30
N GLN A 860 -3.67 -25.00 -25.80
CA GLN A 860 -3.81 -23.97 -24.77
C GLN A 860 -4.54 -22.74 -25.34
N THR A 861 -5.21 -21.96 -24.48
CA THR A 861 -5.89 -20.72 -24.86
C THR A 861 -5.60 -19.62 -23.84
N HIS A 862 -5.67 -18.36 -24.28
CA HIS A 862 -5.70 -17.19 -23.41
C HIS A 862 -6.79 -16.21 -23.89
N ILE A 863 -7.14 -15.23 -23.07
CA ILE A 863 -8.09 -14.18 -23.44
C ILE A 863 -7.32 -12.94 -23.94
N ILE A 864 -7.69 -12.42 -25.10
CA ILE A 864 -7.28 -11.08 -25.59
C ILE A 864 -8.49 -10.19 -25.83
N ARG A 865 -8.26 -8.88 -25.86
CA ARG A 865 -9.16 -7.91 -26.48
C ARG A 865 -9.08 -8.05 -28.01
N GLN A 866 -10.23 -8.11 -28.66
CA GLN A 866 -10.38 -7.86 -30.10
C GLN A 866 -11.23 -6.61 -30.32
N VAL A 867 -11.02 -5.95 -31.47
CA VAL A 867 -11.91 -4.94 -32.03
C VAL A 867 -12.75 -5.64 -33.09
N THR A 868 -14.08 -5.61 -32.97
CA THR A 868 -14.98 -6.34 -33.88
C THR A 868 -15.46 -5.49 -35.06
N LYS A 869 -15.08 -4.21 -35.10
CA LYS A 869 -15.42 -3.26 -36.17
C LYS A 869 -14.39 -2.14 -36.27
N ASP A 870 -13.23 -2.41 -36.85
CA ASP A 870 -12.15 -1.41 -36.98
C ASP A 870 -12.58 -0.13 -37.71
N SER A 871 -13.57 -0.21 -38.61
CA SER A 871 -14.13 0.96 -39.32
C SER A 871 -14.90 1.94 -38.42
N ASP A 872 -15.19 1.59 -37.16
CA ASP A 872 -15.78 2.48 -36.16
C ASP A 872 -14.73 3.21 -35.30
N VAL A 873 -13.44 2.87 -35.44
CA VAL A 873 -12.34 3.47 -34.67
C VAL A 873 -12.02 4.86 -35.20
N ASN A 874 -12.56 5.88 -34.53
CA ASN A 874 -12.37 7.29 -34.88
C ASN A 874 -12.30 8.19 -33.63
N PHE A 875 -11.95 9.47 -33.84
CA PHE A 875 -11.90 10.46 -32.76
C PHE A 875 -13.29 11.00 -32.46
N LYS A 876 -13.88 10.55 -31.35
CA LYS A 876 -15.25 10.90 -30.91
C LYS A 876 -15.34 11.04 -29.40
N TYR A 877 -16.50 11.51 -28.93
CA TYR A 877 -16.85 11.45 -27.52
C TYR A 877 -17.05 10.00 -27.06
N VAL A 878 -16.71 9.72 -25.81
CA VAL A 878 -16.75 8.38 -25.22
C VAL A 878 -18.15 8.09 -24.68
N LYS A 879 -18.82 7.05 -25.19
CA LYS A 879 -20.27 6.82 -24.97
C LYS A 879 -20.59 6.12 -23.64
N HIS A 880 -20.06 6.63 -22.53
CA HIS A 880 -20.10 5.97 -21.24
C HIS A 880 -20.56 6.90 -20.10
N PHE A 881 -21.88 7.10 -19.99
CA PHE A 881 -22.49 7.88 -18.91
C PHE A 881 -22.28 7.22 -17.54
N GLY A 882 -21.88 8.02 -16.56
CA GLY A 882 -21.46 7.56 -15.23
C GLY A 882 -20.85 8.69 -14.41
N TYR A 883 -20.10 8.37 -13.36
CA TYR A 883 -19.51 9.38 -12.48
C TYR A 883 -18.65 10.43 -13.22
N VAL A 884 -17.93 10.06 -14.30
CA VAL A 884 -17.14 11.03 -15.09
C VAL A 884 -18.04 12.11 -15.70
N SER A 885 -19.18 11.73 -16.29
CA SER A 885 -20.17 12.67 -16.85
C SER A 885 -20.81 13.60 -15.81
N LEU A 886 -20.78 13.24 -14.53
CA LEU A 886 -21.33 14.04 -13.44
C LEU A 886 -20.35 15.07 -12.87
N PHE A 887 -19.08 15.11 -13.29
CA PHE A 887 -18.09 16.02 -12.71
C PHE A 887 -18.47 17.51 -12.75
N PRO A 888 -19.02 18.06 -13.85
CA PRO A 888 -19.50 19.46 -13.87
C PRO A 888 -20.56 19.79 -12.81
N LEU A 889 -21.45 18.83 -12.50
CA LEU A 889 -22.40 18.94 -11.39
C LEU A 889 -21.67 18.85 -10.05
N MET A 890 -20.85 17.81 -9.85
CA MET A 890 -20.14 17.52 -8.61
C MET A 890 -19.16 18.63 -8.18
N THR A 891 -18.55 19.36 -9.12
CA THR A 891 -17.71 20.54 -8.85
C THR A 891 -18.48 21.86 -8.90
N ARG A 892 -19.82 21.85 -8.95
CA ARG A 892 -20.70 23.03 -8.95
C ARG A 892 -20.38 24.05 -10.05
N VAL A 893 -20.00 23.57 -11.25
CA VAL A 893 -19.58 24.42 -12.39
C VAL A 893 -20.75 24.76 -13.34
N LEU A 894 -21.83 23.99 -13.34
CA LEU A 894 -22.97 24.21 -14.22
C LEU A 894 -23.75 25.47 -13.81
N ASN A 895 -24.11 26.30 -14.79
CA ASN A 895 -25.04 27.42 -14.60
C ASN A 895 -26.41 26.89 -14.12
N PRO A 896 -27.01 27.42 -13.02
CA PRO A 896 -28.32 26.99 -12.51
C PRO A 896 -29.49 27.08 -13.50
N HIS A 897 -29.34 27.88 -14.56
CA HIS A 897 -30.34 28.08 -15.62
C HIS A 897 -30.05 27.26 -16.90
N SER A 898 -28.99 26.43 -16.91
CA SER A 898 -28.63 25.63 -18.09
C SER A 898 -29.57 24.44 -18.28
N ASN A 899 -30.08 24.25 -19.50
CA ASN A 899 -30.84 23.06 -19.88
C ASN A 899 -30.05 21.75 -19.68
N LYS A 900 -28.71 21.81 -19.73
CA LYS A 900 -27.82 20.67 -19.45
C LYS A 900 -27.87 20.25 -17.98
N LEU A 901 -28.13 21.17 -17.06
CA LEU A 901 -28.39 20.83 -15.64
C LEU A 901 -29.70 20.02 -15.52
N ASP A 902 -30.79 20.45 -16.19
CA ASP A 902 -32.04 19.69 -16.16
C ASP A 902 -31.88 18.28 -16.73
N LYS A 903 -31.20 18.15 -17.88
CA LYS A 903 -30.89 16.86 -18.50
C LYS A 903 -30.18 15.91 -17.53
N ILE A 904 -29.15 16.40 -16.84
CA ILE A 904 -28.41 15.62 -15.82
C ILE A 904 -29.30 15.26 -14.62
N LEU A 905 -30.15 16.17 -14.13
CA LEU A 905 -31.09 15.90 -13.03
C LEU A 905 -32.14 14.84 -13.42
N ASN A 906 -32.61 14.84 -14.66
CA ASN A 906 -33.51 13.82 -15.20
C ASN A 906 -32.79 12.46 -15.35
N ASP A 907 -31.60 12.45 -15.93
CA ASP A 907 -30.78 11.24 -16.14
C ASP A 907 -30.36 10.59 -14.80
N LEU A 908 -30.08 11.40 -13.77
CA LEU A 908 -29.74 10.92 -12.42
C LEU A 908 -30.85 10.04 -11.82
N LYS A 909 -32.12 10.39 -12.05
CA LYS A 909 -33.30 9.65 -11.54
C LYS A 909 -33.65 8.43 -12.39
N ASN A 910 -33.04 8.27 -13.56
CA ASN A 910 -33.35 7.16 -14.46
C ASN A 910 -32.73 5.85 -13.95
N SER A 911 -33.59 4.86 -13.67
CA SER A 911 -33.21 3.54 -13.15
C SER A 911 -32.50 2.65 -14.18
N THR A 912 -32.64 2.94 -15.48
CA THR A 912 -31.86 2.30 -16.56
C THR A 912 -30.46 2.92 -16.71
N LEU A 913 -30.23 4.09 -16.12
CA LEU A 913 -28.93 4.73 -16.02
C LEU A 913 -28.30 4.48 -14.64
N LEU A 914 -28.27 5.48 -13.76
CA LEU A 914 -27.51 5.46 -12.51
C LEU A 914 -28.35 5.21 -11.25
N TRP A 915 -29.67 5.42 -11.30
CA TRP A 915 -30.50 5.36 -10.08
C TRP A 915 -30.69 3.92 -9.56
N THR A 916 -30.56 3.75 -8.24
CA THR A 916 -30.87 2.49 -7.54
C THR A 916 -31.54 2.76 -6.18
N PRO A 917 -32.20 1.75 -5.57
CA PRO A 917 -32.68 1.81 -4.18
C PRO A 917 -31.58 1.93 -3.11
N TYR A 918 -30.30 1.97 -3.51
CA TYR A 918 -29.13 1.87 -2.63
C TYR A 918 -28.13 3.03 -2.79
N GLY A 919 -28.32 3.93 -3.77
CA GLY A 919 -27.38 4.97 -4.19
C GLY A 919 -27.22 5.07 -5.72
N LEU A 920 -26.31 5.92 -6.20
CA LEU A 920 -25.99 6.07 -7.63
C LEU A 920 -24.87 5.11 -8.07
N ARG A 921 -25.09 4.40 -9.18
CA ARG A 921 -24.07 3.57 -9.87
C ARG A 921 -22.88 4.40 -10.34
N SER A 922 -21.70 3.79 -10.36
CA SER A 922 -20.50 4.33 -11.02
C SER A 922 -20.64 4.46 -12.54
N LEU A 923 -21.34 3.52 -13.18
CA LEU A 923 -21.53 3.46 -14.63
C LEU A 923 -22.99 3.09 -14.95
N ALA A 924 -23.56 3.72 -15.99
CA ALA A 924 -24.94 3.49 -16.41
C ALA A 924 -25.17 2.04 -16.85
N ARG A 925 -26.31 1.46 -16.46
CA ARG A 925 -26.69 0.09 -16.84
C ARG A 925 -26.91 -0.08 -18.36
N SER A 926 -27.08 1.02 -19.09
CA SER A 926 -27.11 1.07 -20.56
C SER A 926 -25.72 1.01 -21.23
N SER A 927 -24.62 1.13 -20.48
CA SER A 927 -23.26 1.06 -21.03
C SER A 927 -22.89 -0.34 -21.51
N SER A 928 -22.25 -0.43 -22.68
CA SER A 928 -21.62 -1.63 -23.24
C SER A 928 -20.62 -2.31 -22.27
N LEU A 929 -20.10 -1.57 -21.29
CA LEU A 929 -19.10 -2.04 -20.32
C LEU A 929 -19.63 -2.14 -18.88
N TYR A 930 -20.94 -1.97 -18.64
CA TYR A 930 -21.54 -2.19 -17.33
C TYR A 930 -21.41 -3.65 -16.88
N GLY A 931 -20.87 -3.87 -15.68
CA GLY A 931 -20.60 -5.19 -15.12
C GLY A 931 -19.51 -6.01 -15.85
N MET A 932 -18.82 -5.43 -16.82
CA MET A 932 -17.84 -6.16 -17.64
C MET A 932 -16.46 -6.18 -16.99
N ARG A 933 -15.94 -7.39 -16.74
CA ARG A 933 -14.54 -7.64 -16.33
C ARG A 933 -13.56 -6.99 -17.30
N ASN A 934 -12.42 -6.49 -16.82
CA ASN A 934 -11.44 -5.87 -17.72
C ASN A 934 -10.45 -6.84 -18.34
N THR A 935 -10.10 -7.92 -17.63
CA THR A 935 -9.22 -9.01 -18.09
C THR A 935 -9.82 -10.35 -17.68
N GLU A 936 -9.12 -11.48 -17.88
CA GLU A 936 -9.57 -12.76 -17.33
C GLU A 936 -9.69 -12.73 -15.79
N HIS A 937 -8.91 -11.89 -15.10
CA HIS A 937 -8.81 -11.87 -13.65
C HIS A 937 -9.28 -10.57 -12.97
N ASP A 938 -9.38 -9.45 -13.68
CA ASP A 938 -9.89 -8.17 -13.15
C ASP A 938 -11.43 -8.12 -13.19
N PRO A 939 -12.15 -8.24 -12.06
CA PRO A 939 -13.60 -8.02 -12.02
C PRO A 939 -13.94 -6.53 -12.27
N PRO A 940 -15.20 -6.21 -12.62
CA PRO A 940 -15.67 -4.82 -12.71
C PRO A 940 -15.58 -4.12 -11.35
N TYR A 941 -15.07 -2.87 -11.34
CA TYR A 941 -14.86 -2.07 -10.12
C TYR A 941 -15.70 -0.78 -10.19
N TRP A 942 -15.29 0.20 -11.00
CA TRP A 942 -16.01 1.43 -11.32
C TRP A 942 -17.02 1.25 -12.48
N ARG A 943 -17.52 0.03 -12.67
CA ARG A 943 -18.40 -0.39 -13.79
C ARG A 943 -19.81 -0.77 -13.35
N GLY A 944 -20.34 -0.10 -12.33
CA GLY A 944 -21.73 -0.25 -11.90
C GLY A 944 -21.94 -0.13 -10.39
N ALA A 945 -20.96 -0.54 -9.58
CA ALA A 945 -21.03 -0.46 -8.12
C ALA A 945 -21.17 0.98 -7.60
N ILE A 946 -21.63 1.12 -6.35
CA ILE A 946 -21.99 2.38 -5.71
C ILE A 946 -20.89 2.79 -4.73
N TRP A 947 -20.34 3.99 -4.89
CA TRP A 947 -19.20 4.51 -4.12
C TRP A 947 -19.58 5.79 -3.38
N ILE A 948 -19.22 5.88 -2.09
CA ILE A 948 -19.78 6.90 -1.18
C ILE A 948 -19.14 8.28 -1.35
N ASN A 949 -17.87 8.36 -1.75
CA ASN A 949 -17.22 9.62 -2.18
C ASN A 949 -18.00 10.35 -3.28
N MET A 950 -18.30 9.66 -4.38
CA MET A 950 -19.01 10.26 -5.52
C MET A 950 -20.47 10.55 -5.18
N ASN A 951 -21.13 9.68 -4.40
CA ASN A 951 -22.49 9.93 -3.91
C ASN A 951 -22.55 11.14 -2.95
N TYR A 952 -21.54 11.35 -2.09
CA TYR A 952 -21.40 12.56 -1.27
C TYR A 952 -21.25 13.81 -2.13
N MET A 953 -20.39 13.78 -3.17
CA MET A 953 -20.21 14.92 -4.07
C MET A 953 -21.49 15.26 -4.84
N VAL A 954 -22.25 14.26 -5.31
CA VAL A 954 -23.56 14.51 -5.95
C VAL A 954 -24.58 15.05 -4.95
N LEU A 955 -24.67 14.55 -3.72
CA LEU A 955 -25.56 15.12 -2.69
C LEU A 955 -25.18 16.55 -2.32
N SER A 956 -23.88 16.84 -2.17
CA SER A 956 -23.32 18.18 -1.91
C SER A 956 -23.62 19.16 -3.05
N ALA A 957 -23.65 18.69 -4.30
CA ALA A 957 -24.08 19.48 -5.45
C ALA A 957 -25.60 19.68 -5.48
N LEU A 958 -26.39 18.63 -5.29
CA LEU A 958 -27.86 18.70 -5.31
C LEU A 958 -28.40 19.65 -4.23
N GLN A 959 -27.82 19.63 -3.02
CA GLN A 959 -28.20 20.55 -1.95
C GLN A 959 -27.82 22.01 -2.27
N HIS A 960 -26.70 22.23 -2.97
CA HIS A 960 -26.31 23.56 -3.47
C HIS A 960 -27.28 24.06 -4.55
N TYR A 961 -27.57 23.25 -5.57
CA TYR A 961 -28.53 23.60 -6.64
C TYR A 961 -29.98 23.73 -6.14
N ALA A 962 -30.33 23.10 -5.01
CA ALA A 962 -31.60 23.32 -4.31
C ALA A 962 -31.67 24.68 -3.61
N LYS A 963 -30.55 25.22 -3.11
CA LYS A 963 -30.50 26.45 -2.29
C LYS A 963 -30.32 27.74 -3.09
N ILE A 964 -29.79 27.67 -4.31
CA ILE A 964 -29.57 28.84 -5.19
C ILE A 964 -30.73 29.06 -6.15
N SER A 965 -30.88 30.30 -6.62
CA SER A 965 -31.93 30.66 -7.58
C SER A 965 -31.70 29.99 -8.95
N GLY A 966 -32.70 29.25 -9.42
CA GLY A 966 -32.74 28.63 -10.73
C GLY A 966 -33.99 27.76 -10.91
N PRO A 967 -34.44 27.49 -12.15
CA PRO A 967 -35.70 26.80 -12.44
C PRO A 967 -35.75 25.32 -12.01
N TYR A 968 -34.65 24.76 -11.50
CA TYR A 968 -34.50 23.34 -11.16
C TYR A 968 -34.26 23.08 -9.66
N SER A 969 -34.40 24.09 -8.80
CA SER A 969 -34.17 24.00 -7.34
C SER A 969 -35.01 22.89 -6.68
N ASP A 970 -36.34 22.89 -6.87
CA ASP A 970 -37.23 21.85 -6.32
C ASP A 970 -36.88 20.44 -6.83
N LYS A 971 -36.50 20.32 -8.11
CA LYS A 971 -36.07 19.07 -8.72
C LYS A 971 -34.79 18.55 -8.05
N ALA A 972 -33.78 19.40 -7.86
CA ALA A 972 -32.56 19.04 -7.13
C ALA A 972 -32.87 18.66 -5.67
N GLN A 973 -33.82 19.35 -5.03
CA GLN A 973 -34.21 19.09 -3.64
C GLN A 973 -34.94 17.75 -3.45
N ASP A 974 -35.79 17.31 -4.38
CA ASP A 974 -36.39 15.98 -4.34
C ASP A 974 -35.34 14.87 -4.56
N ILE A 975 -34.49 15.02 -5.58
CA ILE A 975 -33.43 14.05 -5.90
C ILE A 975 -32.50 13.88 -4.69
N TYR A 976 -32.11 14.98 -4.05
CA TYR A 976 -31.35 14.99 -2.79
C TYR A 976 -32.02 14.14 -1.70
N LYS A 977 -33.30 14.42 -1.40
CA LYS A 977 -34.05 13.75 -0.33
C LYS A 977 -34.09 12.24 -0.55
N GLN A 978 -34.46 11.82 -1.76
CA GLN A 978 -34.59 10.40 -2.07
C GLN A 978 -33.23 9.67 -2.13
N LEU A 979 -32.19 10.29 -2.71
CA LEU A 979 -30.85 9.69 -2.79
C LEU A 979 -30.23 9.52 -1.41
N ARG A 980 -30.34 10.54 -0.54
CA ARG A 980 -29.92 10.48 0.87
C ARG A 980 -30.61 9.31 1.58
N THR A 981 -31.94 9.22 1.50
CA THR A 981 -32.71 8.13 2.12
C THR A 981 -32.25 6.74 1.66
N ASN A 982 -32.01 6.55 0.37
CA ASN A 982 -31.54 5.26 -0.19
C ASN A 982 -30.18 4.85 0.36
N LEU A 983 -29.21 5.79 0.41
CA LEU A 983 -27.86 5.54 0.94
C LEU A 983 -27.89 5.21 2.44
N LEU A 984 -28.60 6.02 3.23
CA LEU A 984 -28.73 5.82 4.69
C LEU A 984 -29.35 4.45 5.00
N LYS A 985 -30.48 4.13 4.35
CA LYS A 985 -31.19 2.85 4.53
C LYS A 985 -30.32 1.65 4.14
N ASN A 986 -29.54 1.77 3.07
CA ASN A 986 -28.71 0.67 2.61
C ASN A 986 -27.49 0.43 3.49
N MET A 987 -26.76 1.49 3.84
CA MET A 987 -25.52 1.36 4.62
C MET A 987 -25.81 0.88 6.05
N LEU A 988 -26.87 1.37 6.69
CA LEU A 988 -27.29 0.89 8.02
C LEU A 988 -27.60 -0.62 7.99
N ARG A 989 -28.44 -1.07 7.05
CA ARG A 989 -28.79 -2.50 6.85
C ARG A 989 -27.56 -3.39 6.66
N VAL A 990 -26.54 -2.92 5.94
CA VAL A 990 -25.29 -3.67 5.74
C VAL A 990 -24.43 -3.65 7.00
N TYR A 991 -24.36 -2.53 7.72
CA TYR A 991 -23.63 -2.41 8.96
C TYR A 991 -24.23 -3.31 10.06
N GLU A 992 -25.55 -3.28 10.27
CA GLU A 992 -26.26 -4.16 11.23
C GLU A 992 -25.98 -5.65 10.94
N LYS A 993 -26.03 -6.04 9.67
CA LYS A 993 -25.75 -7.43 9.24
C LYS A 993 -24.29 -7.82 9.46
N THR A 994 -23.35 -7.00 8.98
CA THR A 994 -21.93 -7.37 8.84
C THR A 994 -21.03 -6.92 9.99
N GLY A 995 -21.45 -5.93 10.77
CA GLY A 995 -20.62 -5.20 11.75
C GLY A 995 -19.69 -4.15 11.12
N HIS A 996 -19.73 -3.95 9.80
CA HIS A 996 -18.69 -3.26 9.04
C HIS A 996 -19.22 -2.23 8.04
N VAL A 997 -18.46 -1.15 7.84
CA VAL A 997 -18.59 -0.23 6.69
C VAL A 997 -17.72 -0.75 5.55
N TRP A 998 -18.19 -0.60 4.30
CA TRP A 998 -17.56 -1.20 3.11
C TRP A 998 -17.12 -0.14 2.11
N GLU A 999 -16.10 -0.49 1.33
CA GLU A 999 -15.50 0.34 0.27
C GLU A 999 -16.51 0.80 -0.78
N GLN A 1000 -17.36 -0.13 -1.21
CA GLN A 1000 -18.37 0.03 -2.25
C GLN A 1000 -19.57 -0.89 -2.00
N TYR A 1001 -20.69 -0.61 -2.66
CA TYR A 1001 -21.95 -1.35 -2.50
C TYR A 1001 -22.48 -1.87 -3.85
N ASP A 1002 -23.03 -3.09 -3.85
CA ASP A 1002 -23.57 -3.74 -5.03
C ASP A 1002 -24.86 -3.07 -5.54
N ASP A 1003 -24.94 -2.76 -6.82
CA ASP A 1003 -26.03 -1.96 -7.41
C ASP A 1003 -27.35 -2.71 -7.63
N LYS A 1004 -27.34 -4.03 -7.40
CA LYS A 1004 -28.48 -4.95 -7.62
C LYS A 1004 -29.09 -5.43 -6.31
N THR A 1005 -28.29 -5.53 -5.25
CA THR A 1005 -28.66 -6.11 -3.95
C THR A 1005 -28.38 -5.19 -2.76
N GLY A 1006 -27.58 -4.14 -2.97
CA GLY A 1006 -27.11 -3.20 -1.93
C GLY A 1006 -26.11 -3.79 -0.94
N ASN A 1007 -25.70 -5.06 -1.06
CA ASN A 1007 -24.70 -5.65 -0.15
C ASN A 1007 -23.34 -4.94 -0.29
N GLY A 1008 -22.58 -4.87 0.81
CA GLY A 1008 -21.20 -4.38 0.78
C GLY A 1008 -20.28 -5.26 -0.07
N LYS A 1009 -19.27 -4.63 -0.69
CA LYS A 1009 -18.28 -5.24 -1.57
C LYS A 1009 -16.90 -4.60 -1.34
N GLY A 1010 -15.86 -5.35 -1.70
CA GLY A 1010 -14.48 -4.86 -1.61
C GLY A 1010 -13.94 -4.91 -0.17
N SER A 1011 -13.07 -3.94 0.15
CA SER A 1011 -12.43 -3.88 1.46
C SER A 1011 -13.41 -3.53 2.60
N HIS A 1012 -13.12 -4.08 3.79
CA HIS A 1012 -13.79 -3.77 5.07
C HIS A 1012 -12.86 -4.10 6.26
N PRO A 1013 -12.98 -3.43 7.42
CA PRO A 1013 -13.70 -2.17 7.62
C PRO A 1013 -13.06 -1.05 6.78
N PHE A 1014 -13.86 -0.42 5.92
CA PHE A 1014 -13.44 0.69 5.08
C PHE A 1014 -14.09 1.96 5.62
N THR A 1015 -13.42 2.55 6.60
CA THR A 1015 -13.81 3.82 7.22
C THR A 1015 -13.00 5.00 6.66
N GLY A 1016 -12.47 4.84 5.45
CA GLY A 1016 -12.06 5.94 4.58
C GLY A 1016 -13.25 6.77 4.07
N TRP A 1017 -13.37 7.01 2.76
CA TRP A 1017 -14.46 7.86 2.22
C TRP A 1017 -15.88 7.40 2.58
N SER A 1018 -16.10 6.12 2.90
CA SER A 1018 -17.44 5.65 3.29
C SER A 1018 -17.89 6.22 4.62
N SER A 1019 -16.98 6.77 5.42
CA SER A 1019 -17.31 7.56 6.62
C SER A 1019 -17.99 8.90 6.32
N LEU A 1020 -17.95 9.39 5.08
CA LEU A 1020 -18.76 10.54 4.64
C LEU A 1020 -20.27 10.32 4.85
N ILE A 1021 -20.72 9.08 5.09
CA ILE A 1021 -22.09 8.79 5.53
C ILE A 1021 -22.47 9.57 6.80
N VAL A 1022 -21.53 9.86 7.71
CA VAL A 1022 -21.77 10.69 8.90
C VAL A 1022 -22.15 12.12 8.51
N LEU A 1023 -21.54 12.67 7.45
CA LEU A 1023 -21.89 14.00 6.90
C LEU A 1023 -23.21 13.98 6.13
N ILE A 1024 -23.50 12.88 5.44
CA ILE A 1024 -24.82 12.66 4.81
C ILE A 1024 -25.92 12.54 5.88
N MET A 1025 -25.62 11.95 7.04
CA MET A 1025 -26.55 11.85 8.18
C MET A 1025 -26.83 13.20 8.83
N SER A 1026 -25.79 13.98 9.15
CA SER A 1026 -25.93 15.32 9.74
C SER A 1026 -26.31 16.41 8.74
N GLU A 1027 -26.21 16.13 7.44
CA GLU A 1027 -26.46 17.06 6.32
C GLU A 1027 -25.47 18.24 6.27
N LEU A 1028 -24.27 18.04 6.82
CA LEU A 1028 -23.21 19.05 6.92
C LEU A 1028 -22.30 19.03 5.68
N TYR A 1029 -22.83 19.44 4.53
CA TYR A 1029 -22.03 19.62 3.32
C TYR A 1029 -21.27 20.96 3.34
N ASP A 1030 -20.46 21.20 2.32
CA ASP A 1030 -19.58 22.37 2.25
C ASP A 1030 -20.33 23.60 1.73
N GLU A 1031 -21.10 24.23 2.61
CA GLU A 1031 -21.80 25.51 2.40
C GLU A 1031 -20.85 26.70 2.59
#